data_AF-A0AAV2LYW5-F1
#
_entry.id   AF-A0AAV2LYW5-F1
#
_cell.length_a   1.000
_cell.length_b   1.000
_cell.length_c   1.000
_cell.angle_alpha   90.00
_cell.angle_beta   90.00
_cell.angle_gamma   90.00
#
_symmetry.space_group_name_H-M   'P 1'
#
loop_
_entity.id
_entity.type
_entity.pdbx_description
1 polymer ?
#
loop_
_entity_poly.entity_id
_entity_poly.type
_entity_poly.pdbx_seq_one_letter_code
_entity_poly.pdbx_strand_id
1 'polypeptide(L)'
;MTSYHKPDEKTLQGLKDIANKLRISSIRATCASNSGHPTSCCSAAELMSVLFFHTMRYKADDPRNQCNDRFVLSKGHAAPVLYAAWAEAGYLKEADLLNLRKFDCDLEGHPTPKLAFVDVATGSLGQGLGAACGMAYTGKHFDKSSYRVYCMMGDGECSEGSVWEAMAFAAHYKLDNLVAIMDVNRLGQSEPAPLQHDMETYRKRCEAFGWNTYVVDGHDVEELCKAFWQAQQVKDKPTCIVAKTFKGKGLKNIEDLDNWHGKPIPKDRVDDLLKGLQALIQVPNRTLSPQLPADDAAPADLSPISLPSPPAYKKGDKIATRRAYGVALAKLGQASQRVVALDADTKNSSFAETFKKAFPDRFIECFIAEQNMVGVAIGCATRGRTVAFASTFAAFLSRAYDQIRMGAISQTNVNLVGSHCGVSIGEDGPSQMALEDLAMFRAIPTCTVFYPCDGVSTERAVEIAANTQGICFIRTSRPDTAVIYSPEEKLEVGVAKVVRQSDNDCVTVIGAGVTLHEALAAADILASEGKNIRVIDPFTIKPLDAATIVSSARATKGQIITVEDHYKEGGLGEAVLSAVATEPGIVVTRLAVTGVPRSGKPQELLDFYGISAKHIANAAEEFVCKLHLSENSSRRRTGQGHLFCLSLHVWTSQSSLGLTQPLKGWRSKTENSTNGLTSALKDLYTEKQRLLDNSKAKVEEEEDDDDDDEDDDDDEEEEEEEDEEEEEEEEEEEEEEVEEEEPTEVPNNQTEAHISLGPSQQPTECVVGAAEISCRGLGLSRLPTFNNPDITKMDMTGNMLKNLLPKDFSGLKNLGTLDLSKNQLVDDALGQRTLSNLTLLKMLNLDDNLLTTLPVLPVSLEMLSINNNRLRSITTHSFRGLANLVRLEMEENLLDEGTVSPEAFKPLENLLDLQLDNNRFRSFPLGLPPTLQVLEISENLIEDMREEALRGCVHLRVLDMSHNLLTQRSIALNTWRQAGSLEALDLSFNQFTSVPTGLPSTLLRLNLHHNNISSVPAFTFRHLRPGLTSLRLSHNSLGNHGVERHSFVGTYRSLVELLLDHNRLKEVPRCVRQFKNLQVLRLDNNHIR
;
A
#
# COMPACT_ATOMS: atom_id res chain seq x y z
N MET A 1 1.40 -38.65 -35.38
CA MET A 1 2.26 -38.15 -34.29
C MET A 1 3.66 -38.68 -34.54
N THR A 2 4.69 -37.89 -34.28
CA THR A 2 6.07 -38.40 -34.16
C THR A 2 6.24 -39.18 -32.87
N SER A 3 7.16 -40.14 -32.84
CA SER A 3 7.58 -40.82 -31.60
C SER A 3 8.54 -39.94 -30.80
N TYR A 4 8.53 -40.08 -29.47
CA TYR A 4 9.63 -39.59 -28.65
C TYR A 4 10.89 -40.41 -28.99
N HIS A 5 11.96 -39.71 -29.38
CA HIS A 5 13.27 -40.33 -29.58
C HIS A 5 14.12 -40.03 -28.33
N LYS A 6 14.23 -41.00 -27.43
CA LYS A 6 15.10 -40.95 -26.26
C LYS A 6 16.52 -40.50 -26.68
N PRO A 7 17.12 -39.48 -26.07
CA PRO A 7 18.51 -39.10 -26.32
C PRO A 7 19.47 -40.25 -26.00
N ASP A 8 20.60 -40.35 -26.72
CA ASP A 8 21.58 -41.39 -26.40
C ASP A 8 22.22 -41.16 -25.01
N GLU A 9 22.71 -42.23 -24.38
CA GLU A 9 23.29 -42.18 -23.03
C GLU A 9 24.47 -41.19 -22.93
N LYS A 10 25.18 -40.93 -24.04
CA LYS A 10 26.26 -39.93 -24.09
C LYS A 10 25.72 -38.50 -24.05
N THR A 11 24.52 -38.27 -24.56
CA THR A 11 23.80 -37.00 -24.51
C THR A 11 23.15 -36.80 -23.15
N LEU A 12 22.52 -37.83 -22.59
CA LEU A 12 22.01 -37.79 -21.21
C LEU A 12 23.14 -37.53 -20.21
N GLN A 13 24.29 -38.21 -20.33
CA GLN A 13 25.45 -37.91 -19.49
C GLN A 13 26.03 -36.52 -19.76
N GLY A 14 26.09 -36.06 -21.02
CA GLY A 14 26.49 -34.69 -21.34
C GLY A 14 25.61 -33.62 -20.68
N LEU A 15 24.30 -33.86 -20.57
CA LEU A 15 23.36 -32.96 -19.88
C LEU A 15 23.56 -32.98 -18.36
N LYS A 16 23.87 -34.14 -17.76
CA LYS A 16 24.26 -34.27 -16.34
C LYS A 16 25.60 -33.56 -16.05
N ASP A 17 26.58 -33.73 -16.94
CA ASP A 17 27.88 -33.05 -16.87
C ASP A 17 27.71 -31.53 -16.91
N ILE A 18 26.91 -31.00 -17.85
CA ILE A 18 26.58 -29.58 -17.94
C ILE A 18 25.86 -29.08 -16.68
N ALA A 19 24.85 -29.81 -16.16
CA ALA A 19 24.18 -29.41 -14.93
C ALA A 19 25.17 -29.23 -13.75
N ASN A 20 26.16 -30.12 -13.63
CA ASN A 20 27.22 -29.99 -12.63
C ASN A 20 28.19 -28.82 -12.92
N LYS A 21 28.51 -28.50 -14.19
CA LYS A 21 29.22 -27.26 -14.54
C LYS A 21 28.43 -26.00 -14.13
N LEU A 22 27.11 -25.98 -14.34
CA LEU A 22 26.23 -24.88 -13.97
C LEU A 22 26.19 -24.68 -12.45
N ARG A 23 26.14 -25.76 -11.65
CA ARG A 23 26.32 -25.71 -10.19
C ARG A 23 27.67 -25.10 -9.82
N ILE A 24 28.77 -25.67 -10.31
CA ILE A 24 30.14 -25.24 -10.02
C ILE A 24 30.32 -23.75 -10.31
N SER A 25 29.85 -23.28 -11.46
CA SER A 25 29.94 -21.87 -11.87
C SER A 25 29.09 -20.95 -10.99
N SER A 26 27.86 -21.35 -10.64
CA SER A 26 26.98 -20.59 -9.75
C SER A 26 27.58 -20.44 -8.34
N ILE A 27 28.20 -21.51 -7.82
CA ILE A 27 28.90 -21.52 -6.53
C ILE A 27 30.13 -20.60 -6.60
N ARG A 28 31.02 -20.80 -7.58
CA ARG A 28 32.22 -19.95 -7.78
C ARG A 28 31.87 -18.47 -7.88
N ALA A 29 30.87 -18.11 -8.68
CA ALA A 29 30.43 -16.74 -8.86
C ALA A 29 29.90 -16.12 -7.55
N THR A 30 28.99 -16.81 -6.84
CA THR A 30 28.39 -16.30 -5.59
C THR A 30 29.37 -16.24 -4.42
N CYS A 31 30.35 -17.14 -4.36
CA CYS A 31 31.47 -17.05 -3.42
C CYS A 31 32.42 -15.89 -3.78
N ALA A 32 32.68 -15.63 -5.07
CA ALA A 32 33.49 -14.49 -5.51
C ALA A 32 32.83 -13.13 -5.23
N SER A 33 31.49 -13.05 -5.30
CA SER A 33 30.70 -11.87 -4.93
C SER A 33 30.30 -11.81 -3.45
N ASN A 34 30.73 -12.79 -2.64
CA ASN A 34 30.38 -12.98 -1.23
C ASN A 34 28.87 -12.79 -0.94
N SER A 35 28.00 -13.12 -1.90
CA SER A 35 26.55 -12.90 -1.85
C SER A 35 25.84 -13.56 -3.03
N GLY A 36 24.58 -13.94 -2.87
CA GLY A 36 23.74 -14.52 -3.93
C GLY A 36 23.19 -15.89 -3.54
N HIS A 37 22.55 -16.57 -4.51
CA HIS A 37 21.60 -17.66 -4.22
C HIS A 37 22.05 -19.02 -4.81
N PRO A 38 23.25 -19.56 -4.48
CA PRO A 38 23.76 -20.78 -5.10
C PRO A 38 22.84 -21.98 -4.90
N THR A 39 22.19 -22.10 -3.74
CA THR A 39 21.22 -23.17 -3.45
C THR A 39 20.01 -23.13 -4.38
N SER A 40 19.55 -21.93 -4.75
CA SER A 40 18.43 -21.71 -5.66
C SER A 40 18.83 -21.79 -7.14
N CYS A 41 20.14 -21.82 -7.44
CA CYS A 41 20.70 -22.17 -8.74
C CYS A 41 20.86 -23.70 -8.89
N CYS A 42 21.20 -24.40 -7.81
CA CYS A 42 21.46 -25.84 -7.81
C CYS A 42 20.22 -26.71 -8.02
N SER A 43 19.04 -26.26 -7.56
CA SER A 43 17.74 -26.91 -7.86
C SER A 43 17.43 -26.88 -9.36
N ALA A 44 17.70 -25.75 -10.02
CA ALA A 44 17.41 -25.52 -11.42
C ALA A 44 18.46 -26.08 -12.42
N ALA A 45 19.51 -26.77 -11.96
CA ALA A 45 20.68 -27.06 -12.80
C ALA A 45 20.37 -28.01 -13.97
N GLU A 46 19.64 -29.11 -13.74
CA GLU A 46 19.19 -30.00 -14.82
C GLU A 46 18.11 -29.35 -15.70
N LEU A 47 17.17 -28.60 -15.10
CA LEU A 47 16.16 -27.83 -15.83
C LEU A 47 16.80 -26.89 -16.85
N MET A 48 17.81 -26.12 -16.43
CA MET A 48 18.59 -25.22 -17.27
C MET A 48 19.41 -25.98 -18.33
N SER A 49 20.06 -27.08 -17.94
CA SER A 49 20.85 -27.90 -18.86
C SER A 49 20.00 -28.46 -20.01
N VAL A 50 18.86 -29.07 -19.70
CA VAL A 50 17.94 -29.67 -20.69
C VAL A 50 17.23 -28.59 -21.53
N LEU A 51 16.91 -27.43 -20.95
CA LEU A 51 16.37 -26.31 -21.72
C LEU A 51 17.39 -25.80 -22.75
N PHE A 52 18.57 -25.38 -22.31
CA PHE A 52 19.54 -24.69 -23.16
C PHE A 52 20.24 -25.61 -24.16
N PHE A 53 20.59 -26.84 -23.76
CA PHE A 53 21.49 -27.71 -24.54
C PHE A 53 20.81 -28.94 -25.15
N HIS A 54 19.47 -29.00 -25.11
CA HIS A 54 18.69 -30.01 -25.82
C HIS A 54 17.39 -29.45 -26.43
N THR A 55 16.61 -28.70 -25.64
CA THR A 55 15.22 -28.36 -25.96
C THR A 55 15.08 -27.11 -26.84
N MET A 56 15.67 -25.99 -26.42
CA MET A 56 15.45 -24.68 -27.01
C MET A 56 16.21 -24.49 -28.33
N ARG A 57 15.68 -23.61 -29.16
CA ARG A 57 16.26 -23.21 -30.45
C ARG A 57 16.70 -21.76 -30.43
N TYR A 58 18.00 -21.49 -30.38
CA TYR A 58 18.51 -20.12 -30.37
C TYR A 58 19.91 -19.99 -30.98
N LYS A 59 20.19 -18.81 -31.50
CA LYS A 59 21.51 -18.36 -31.94
C LYS A 59 22.28 -17.86 -30.71
N ALA A 60 23.36 -18.54 -30.34
CA ALA A 60 24.11 -18.22 -29.13
C ALA A 60 24.90 -16.90 -29.26
N ASP A 61 25.30 -16.56 -30.48
CA ASP A 61 26.00 -15.33 -30.89
C ASP A 61 25.06 -14.12 -31.11
N ASP A 62 23.78 -14.36 -31.40
CA ASP A 62 22.73 -13.34 -31.45
C ASP A 62 21.55 -13.71 -30.52
N PRO A 63 21.65 -13.42 -29.20
CA PRO A 63 20.60 -13.76 -28.24
C PRO A 63 19.26 -13.04 -28.50
N ARG A 64 19.31 -11.82 -29.06
CA ARG A 64 18.14 -10.97 -29.35
C ARG A 64 17.45 -11.34 -30.67
N ASN A 65 17.97 -12.27 -31.47
CA ASN A 65 17.39 -12.67 -32.76
C ASN A 65 15.88 -12.93 -32.65
N GLN A 66 15.08 -12.37 -33.55
CA GLN A 66 13.62 -12.44 -33.47
C GLN A 66 13.04 -13.85 -33.65
N CYS A 67 13.84 -14.81 -34.11
CA CYS A 67 13.46 -16.21 -34.33
C CYS A 67 13.81 -17.14 -33.15
N ASN A 68 14.65 -16.72 -32.20
CA ASN A 68 15.07 -17.56 -31.06
C ASN A 68 13.88 -17.93 -30.16
N ASP A 69 13.86 -19.12 -29.58
CA ASP A 69 13.04 -19.39 -28.40
C ASP A 69 13.37 -18.37 -27.29
N ARG A 70 12.35 -17.92 -26.55
CA ARG A 70 12.52 -16.98 -25.43
C ARG A 70 12.63 -17.76 -24.12
N PHE A 71 13.55 -17.36 -23.26
CA PHE A 71 13.66 -17.85 -21.89
C PHE A 71 13.49 -16.71 -20.88
N VAL A 72 12.58 -16.89 -19.92
CA VAL A 72 12.34 -15.95 -18.82
C VAL A 72 12.62 -16.66 -17.49
N LEU A 73 13.66 -16.23 -16.79
CA LEU A 73 13.95 -16.67 -15.42
C LEU A 73 13.12 -15.82 -14.45
N SER A 74 11.86 -16.18 -14.22
CA SER A 74 10.96 -15.46 -13.30
C SER A 74 11.49 -15.46 -11.87
N LYS A 75 12.05 -16.60 -11.41
CA LYS A 75 12.87 -16.68 -10.19
C LYS A 75 14.26 -16.04 -10.36
N GLY A 76 14.29 -14.74 -10.72
CA GLY A 76 15.49 -14.02 -11.14
C GLY A 76 16.62 -14.02 -10.12
N HIS A 77 16.36 -14.29 -8.84
CA HIS A 77 17.40 -14.46 -7.83
C HIS A 77 18.40 -15.58 -8.19
N ALA A 78 18.00 -16.56 -9.00
CA ALA A 78 18.87 -17.60 -9.54
C ALA A 78 19.75 -17.15 -10.73
N ALA A 79 19.88 -15.84 -11.01
CA ALA A 79 20.66 -15.28 -12.12
C ALA A 79 22.03 -15.95 -12.42
N PRO A 80 22.85 -16.37 -11.43
CA PRO A 80 24.12 -17.05 -11.69
C PRO A 80 24.00 -18.32 -12.56
N VAL A 81 22.88 -19.07 -12.49
CA VAL A 81 22.69 -20.27 -13.32
C VAL A 81 22.40 -19.90 -14.78
N LEU A 82 21.70 -18.79 -15.02
CA LEU A 82 21.47 -18.22 -16.35
C LEU A 82 22.78 -17.71 -16.95
N TYR A 83 23.59 -16.99 -16.16
CA TYR A 83 24.89 -16.50 -16.62
C TYR A 83 25.84 -17.67 -16.94
N ALA A 84 25.85 -18.72 -16.10
CA ALA A 84 26.61 -19.94 -16.37
C ALA A 84 26.14 -20.65 -17.65
N ALA A 85 24.83 -20.69 -17.93
CA ALA A 85 24.30 -21.27 -19.18
C ALA A 85 24.74 -20.48 -20.43
N TRP A 86 24.76 -19.15 -20.37
CA TRP A 86 25.28 -18.32 -21.46
C TRP A 86 26.81 -18.36 -21.61
N ALA A 87 27.55 -18.77 -20.57
CA ALA A 87 28.99 -19.06 -20.67
C ALA A 87 29.26 -20.43 -21.30
N GLU A 88 28.56 -21.49 -20.89
CA GLU A 88 28.68 -22.83 -21.50
C GLU A 88 28.17 -22.83 -22.96
N ALA A 89 27.19 -21.97 -23.29
CA ALA A 89 26.77 -21.70 -24.68
C ALA A 89 27.75 -20.82 -25.49
N GLY A 90 28.81 -20.30 -24.88
CA GLY A 90 29.89 -19.57 -25.56
C GLY A 90 29.67 -18.07 -25.80
N TYR A 91 28.60 -17.46 -25.29
CA TYR A 91 28.36 -16.01 -25.40
C TYR A 91 29.14 -15.21 -24.34
N LEU A 92 29.14 -15.69 -23.09
CA LEU A 92 29.98 -15.15 -22.01
C LEU A 92 31.29 -15.94 -21.90
N LYS A 93 32.33 -15.32 -21.35
CA LYS A 93 33.55 -16.05 -20.93
C LYS A 93 33.35 -16.57 -19.51
N GLU A 94 33.76 -17.80 -19.21
CA GLU A 94 33.67 -18.37 -17.86
C GLU A 94 34.33 -17.47 -16.79
N ALA A 95 35.46 -16.84 -17.14
CA ALA A 95 36.18 -15.92 -16.24
C ALA A 95 35.36 -14.68 -15.85
N ASP A 96 34.47 -14.20 -16.72
CA ASP A 96 33.67 -13.01 -16.45
C ASP A 96 32.59 -13.29 -15.37
N LEU A 97 32.19 -14.55 -15.17
CA LEU A 97 31.25 -14.97 -14.11
C LEU A 97 31.76 -14.66 -12.70
N LEU A 98 33.08 -14.60 -12.50
CA LEU A 98 33.72 -14.22 -11.23
C LEU A 98 33.60 -12.72 -10.93
N ASN A 99 32.97 -11.94 -11.82
CA ASN A 99 32.65 -10.53 -11.66
C ASN A 99 31.16 -10.26 -11.33
N LEU A 100 30.38 -11.31 -11.08
CA LEU A 100 29.01 -11.22 -10.54
C LEU A 100 28.89 -10.14 -9.46
N ARG A 101 27.87 -9.28 -9.56
CA ARG A 101 27.52 -8.22 -8.59
C ARG A 101 28.61 -7.17 -8.33
N LYS A 102 29.69 -7.10 -9.12
CA LYS A 102 30.67 -6.00 -9.04
C LYS A 102 30.14 -4.75 -9.75
N PHE A 103 30.55 -3.58 -9.28
CA PHE A 103 30.09 -2.28 -9.79
C PHE A 103 30.43 -2.04 -11.28
N ASP A 104 31.50 -2.67 -11.76
CA ASP A 104 32.05 -2.57 -13.10
C ASP A 104 31.64 -3.74 -14.02
N CYS A 105 30.60 -4.50 -13.66
CA CYS A 105 30.14 -5.66 -14.41
C CYS A 105 28.60 -5.71 -14.56
N ASP A 106 28.11 -5.90 -15.79
CA ASP A 106 26.68 -6.04 -16.07
C ASP A 106 26.09 -7.40 -15.68
N LEU A 107 26.88 -8.32 -15.13
CA LEU A 107 26.38 -9.53 -14.45
C LEU A 107 25.82 -9.15 -13.07
N GLU A 108 24.68 -8.45 -13.08
CA GLU A 108 24.02 -7.90 -11.91
C GLU A 108 23.40 -8.99 -11.02
N GLY A 109 22.99 -8.61 -9.81
CA GLY A 109 22.51 -9.56 -8.80
C GLY A 109 21.18 -10.25 -9.11
N HIS A 110 20.48 -9.76 -10.14
CA HIS A 110 19.27 -10.25 -10.81
C HIS A 110 19.42 -9.93 -12.32
N PRO A 111 18.73 -10.63 -13.25
CA PRO A 111 18.85 -10.34 -14.68
C PRO A 111 18.28 -8.94 -15.02
N THR A 112 18.97 -8.17 -15.86
CA THR A 112 18.44 -6.94 -16.45
C THR A 112 18.76 -6.85 -17.96
N PRO A 113 17.92 -6.20 -18.79
CA PRO A 113 18.10 -6.14 -20.25
C PRO A 113 19.31 -5.37 -20.79
N LYS A 114 20.21 -4.88 -19.92
CA LYS A 114 21.59 -4.54 -20.30
C LYS A 114 22.30 -5.74 -20.95
N LEU A 115 22.04 -6.94 -20.40
CA LEU A 115 22.50 -8.20 -20.95
C LEU A 115 21.63 -8.56 -22.15
N ALA A 116 22.24 -8.74 -23.33
CA ALA A 116 21.49 -9.02 -24.57
C ALA A 116 20.62 -10.28 -24.48
N PHE A 117 21.02 -11.28 -23.70
CA PHE A 117 20.23 -12.50 -23.47
C PHE A 117 19.09 -12.36 -22.45
N VAL A 118 18.84 -11.17 -21.91
CA VAL A 118 17.73 -10.86 -21.01
C VAL A 118 16.76 -9.93 -21.72
N ASP A 119 15.49 -10.32 -21.87
CA ASP A 119 14.45 -9.47 -22.46
C ASP A 119 13.70 -8.61 -21.41
N VAL A 120 13.57 -9.11 -20.17
CA VAL A 120 12.89 -8.44 -19.05
C VAL A 120 13.64 -8.66 -17.74
N ALA A 121 13.54 -7.71 -16.81
CA ALA A 121 14.11 -7.84 -15.47
C ALA A 121 13.13 -8.56 -14.52
N THR A 122 13.63 -9.50 -13.73
CA THR A 122 12.82 -10.44 -12.92
C THR A 122 13.29 -10.51 -11.45
N GLY A 123 13.80 -9.40 -10.92
CA GLY A 123 14.19 -9.29 -9.51
C GLY A 123 13.00 -9.22 -8.53
N SER A 124 11.83 -8.80 -9.01
CA SER A 124 10.55 -8.99 -8.31
C SER A 124 9.88 -10.27 -8.84
N LEU A 125 9.36 -11.08 -7.93
CA LEU A 125 8.80 -12.40 -8.26
C LEU A 125 7.40 -12.30 -8.89
N GLY A 126 6.95 -13.39 -9.51
CA GLY A 126 5.62 -13.55 -10.13
C GLY A 126 5.46 -12.86 -11.48
N GLN A 127 6.20 -11.79 -11.74
CA GLN A 127 6.06 -10.97 -12.94
C GLN A 127 6.51 -11.66 -14.25
N GLY A 128 7.46 -12.61 -14.18
CA GLY A 128 8.07 -13.21 -15.37
C GLY A 128 7.08 -14.02 -16.21
N LEU A 129 6.06 -14.62 -15.59
CA LEU A 129 5.04 -15.37 -16.34
C LEU A 129 4.15 -14.44 -17.18
N GLY A 130 3.76 -13.26 -16.66
CA GLY A 130 2.99 -12.27 -17.44
C GLY A 130 3.78 -11.75 -18.65
N ALA A 131 5.08 -11.48 -18.47
CA ALA A 131 5.96 -11.12 -19.58
C ALA A 131 6.11 -12.26 -20.61
N ALA A 132 6.26 -13.51 -20.14
CA ALA A 132 6.29 -14.69 -21.01
C ALA A 132 4.97 -14.90 -21.77
N CYS A 133 3.82 -14.61 -21.16
CA CYS A 133 2.51 -14.60 -21.82
C CYS A 133 2.45 -13.57 -22.96
N GLY A 134 2.97 -12.35 -22.77
CA GLY A 134 3.06 -11.34 -23.84
C GLY A 134 3.98 -11.76 -24.99
N MET A 135 5.13 -12.35 -24.68
CA MET A 135 6.05 -12.91 -25.68
C MET A 135 5.41 -14.06 -26.48
N ALA A 136 4.66 -14.95 -25.81
CA ALA A 136 4.02 -16.11 -26.41
C ALA A 136 2.80 -15.70 -27.26
N TYR A 137 1.98 -14.77 -26.75
CA TYR A 137 0.88 -14.15 -27.50
C TYR A 137 1.42 -13.49 -28.78
N THR A 138 2.48 -12.70 -28.67
CA THR A 138 3.14 -12.06 -29.82
C THR A 138 3.60 -13.10 -30.84
N GLY A 139 4.25 -14.18 -30.39
CA GLY A 139 4.71 -15.27 -31.25
C GLY A 139 3.58 -15.96 -32.02
N LYS A 140 2.46 -16.21 -31.34
CA LYS A 140 1.29 -16.93 -31.89
C LYS A 140 0.39 -16.07 -32.78
N HIS A 141 0.12 -14.83 -32.38
CA HIS A 141 -0.91 -13.99 -32.99
C HIS A 141 -0.36 -12.89 -33.91
N PHE A 142 0.80 -12.29 -33.59
CA PHE A 142 1.38 -11.18 -34.34
C PHE A 142 2.50 -11.64 -35.29
N ASP A 143 3.55 -12.23 -34.75
CA ASP A 143 4.72 -12.72 -35.50
C ASP A 143 4.40 -13.99 -36.30
N LYS A 144 3.49 -14.83 -35.79
CA LYS A 144 3.06 -16.12 -36.37
C LYS A 144 4.24 -17.06 -36.66
N SER A 145 5.22 -17.01 -35.76
CA SER A 145 6.50 -17.72 -35.82
C SER A 145 6.45 -19.05 -35.05
N SER A 146 7.34 -19.98 -35.39
CA SER A 146 7.48 -21.25 -34.68
C SER A 146 8.15 -21.15 -33.30
N TYR A 147 8.66 -19.98 -32.89
CA TYR A 147 9.34 -19.82 -31.60
C TYR A 147 8.43 -20.13 -30.40
N ARG A 148 9.03 -20.76 -29.38
CA ARG A 148 8.42 -21.05 -28.09
C ARG A 148 8.92 -20.11 -27.00
N VAL A 149 8.19 -20.07 -25.89
CA VAL A 149 8.54 -19.30 -24.71
C VAL A 149 8.60 -20.23 -23.50
N TYR A 150 9.69 -20.17 -22.76
CA TYR A 150 9.96 -20.99 -21.59
C TYR A 150 10.12 -20.08 -20.36
N CYS A 151 9.26 -20.24 -19.35
CA CYS A 151 9.27 -19.42 -18.14
C CYS A 151 9.55 -20.28 -16.90
N MET A 152 10.64 -20.02 -16.18
CA MET A 152 11.01 -20.75 -14.98
C MET A 152 10.70 -19.95 -13.72
N MET A 153 9.87 -20.52 -12.84
CA MET A 153 9.38 -19.93 -11.60
C MET A 153 9.82 -20.77 -10.39
N GLY A 154 9.87 -20.16 -9.21
CA GLY A 154 9.97 -20.88 -7.93
C GLY A 154 8.61 -21.34 -7.40
N ASP A 155 8.62 -22.34 -6.52
CA ASP A 155 7.49 -22.73 -5.67
C ASP A 155 6.96 -21.60 -4.79
N GLY A 156 7.82 -20.94 -4.00
CA GLY A 156 7.43 -19.80 -3.16
C GLY A 156 7.00 -18.57 -3.96
N GLU A 157 7.42 -18.47 -5.22
CA GLU A 157 6.97 -17.45 -6.18
C GLU A 157 5.53 -17.73 -6.67
N CYS A 158 5.07 -18.98 -6.66
CA CYS A 158 3.69 -19.33 -7.01
C CYS A 158 2.65 -18.91 -5.95
N SER A 159 3.07 -18.25 -4.86
CA SER A 159 2.19 -17.53 -3.94
C SER A 159 1.74 -16.16 -4.50
N GLU A 160 2.45 -15.60 -5.48
CA GLU A 160 2.13 -14.30 -6.08
C GLU A 160 0.83 -14.37 -6.91
N GLY A 161 -0.15 -13.52 -6.61
CA GLY A 161 -1.42 -13.46 -7.34
C GLY A 161 -1.26 -13.18 -8.84
N SER A 162 -0.22 -12.41 -9.21
CA SER A 162 0.12 -12.10 -10.60
C SER A 162 0.52 -13.33 -11.43
N VAL A 163 1.01 -14.41 -10.80
CA VAL A 163 1.23 -15.71 -11.48
C VAL A 163 -0.11 -16.29 -11.92
N TRP A 164 -1.12 -16.27 -11.06
CA TRP A 164 -2.42 -16.87 -11.33
C TRP A 164 -3.24 -16.06 -12.34
N GLU A 165 -3.13 -14.73 -12.34
CA GLU A 165 -3.61 -13.87 -13.43
C GLU A 165 -3.01 -14.29 -14.79
N ALA A 166 -1.68 -14.51 -14.85
CA ALA A 166 -0.99 -14.93 -16.06
C ALA A 166 -1.31 -16.37 -16.48
N MET A 167 -1.50 -17.29 -15.52
CA MET A 167 -1.98 -18.65 -15.77
C MET A 167 -3.37 -18.64 -16.45
N ALA A 168 -4.31 -17.85 -15.93
CA ALA A 168 -5.65 -17.73 -16.51
C ALA A 168 -5.61 -17.11 -17.92
N PHE A 169 -4.82 -16.06 -18.12
CA PHE A 169 -4.60 -15.42 -19.43
C PHE A 169 -4.07 -16.40 -20.48
N ALA A 170 -3.03 -17.18 -20.14
CA ALA A 170 -2.41 -18.12 -21.07
C ALA A 170 -3.35 -19.25 -21.52
N ALA A 171 -4.20 -19.72 -20.60
CA ALA A 171 -5.21 -20.73 -20.91
C ALA A 171 -6.34 -20.16 -21.76
N HIS A 172 -6.83 -18.94 -21.44
CA HIS A 172 -7.84 -18.24 -22.24
C HIS A 172 -7.38 -18.04 -23.69
N TYR A 173 -6.16 -17.55 -23.89
CA TYR A 173 -5.57 -17.35 -25.22
C TYR A 173 -4.90 -18.60 -25.81
N LYS A 174 -5.04 -19.77 -25.16
CA LYS A 174 -4.57 -21.06 -25.66
C LYS A 174 -3.09 -21.04 -26.09
N LEU A 175 -2.22 -20.48 -25.26
CA LEU A 175 -0.81 -20.23 -25.60
C LEU A 175 0.03 -21.52 -25.60
N ASP A 176 -0.21 -22.40 -26.56
CA ASP A 176 0.48 -23.69 -26.76
C ASP A 176 1.94 -23.59 -27.22
N ASN A 177 2.43 -22.38 -27.48
CA ASN A 177 3.86 -22.05 -27.59
C ASN A 177 4.52 -21.67 -26.24
N LEU A 178 3.74 -21.48 -25.16
CA LEU A 178 4.24 -21.23 -23.81
C LEU A 178 4.45 -22.54 -23.02
N VAL A 179 5.57 -22.62 -22.31
CA VAL A 179 5.87 -23.64 -21.29
C VAL A 179 6.26 -22.94 -19.99
N ALA A 180 5.52 -23.19 -18.92
CA ALA A 180 5.92 -22.84 -17.57
C ALA A 180 6.68 -24.01 -16.92
N ILE A 181 7.67 -23.69 -16.09
CA ILE A 181 8.42 -24.65 -15.28
C ILE A 181 8.37 -24.17 -13.84
N MET A 182 7.74 -24.94 -12.95
CA MET A 182 7.77 -24.71 -11.51
C MET A 182 8.91 -25.54 -10.91
N ASP A 183 9.94 -24.86 -10.40
CA ASP A 183 11.06 -25.46 -9.67
C ASP A 183 10.65 -25.69 -8.21
N VAL A 184 9.94 -26.79 -7.96
CA VAL A 184 9.36 -27.14 -6.65
C VAL A 184 10.44 -27.76 -5.77
N ASN A 185 11.23 -26.87 -5.17
CA ASN A 185 12.43 -27.13 -4.38
C ASN A 185 12.13 -27.23 -2.87
N ARG A 186 10.85 -27.40 -2.51
CA ARG A 186 10.24 -27.44 -1.16
C ARG A 186 10.25 -26.12 -0.39
N LEU A 187 11.16 -25.20 -0.70
CA LEU A 187 11.58 -24.13 0.22
C LEU A 187 11.44 -22.72 -0.36
N GLY A 188 10.99 -21.78 0.46
CA GLY A 188 10.94 -20.35 0.18
C GLY A 188 12.27 -19.63 0.47
N GLN A 189 12.18 -18.45 1.10
CA GLN A 189 13.34 -17.68 1.60
C GLN A 189 13.61 -17.96 3.08
N SER A 190 12.58 -17.81 3.91
CA SER A 190 12.58 -17.96 5.38
C SER A 190 12.29 -19.38 5.84
N GLU A 191 11.39 -20.06 5.13
CA GLU A 191 10.69 -21.27 5.56
C GLU A 191 10.31 -22.15 4.34
N PRO A 192 9.69 -23.33 4.54
CA PRO A 192 9.11 -24.12 3.46
C PRO A 192 8.05 -23.36 2.65
N ALA A 193 7.96 -23.62 1.34
CA ALA A 193 6.86 -23.10 0.54
C ALA A 193 5.53 -23.75 0.99
N PRO A 194 4.36 -23.07 0.91
CA PRO A 194 3.14 -23.54 1.57
C PRO A 194 2.64 -24.94 1.17
N LEU A 195 2.98 -25.42 -0.03
CA LEU A 195 2.66 -26.77 -0.50
C LEU A 195 3.83 -27.76 -0.40
N GLN A 196 5.02 -27.32 0.02
CA GLN A 196 6.23 -28.13 0.12
C GLN A 196 6.50 -29.01 -1.12
N HIS A 197 6.30 -30.33 -1.01
CA HIS A 197 6.40 -31.31 -2.10
C HIS A 197 5.06 -31.99 -2.43
N ASP A 198 3.93 -31.34 -2.13
CA ASP A 198 2.61 -31.73 -2.63
C ASP A 198 2.47 -31.41 -4.14
N MET A 199 3.11 -32.27 -4.92
CA MET A 199 3.09 -32.22 -6.39
C MET A 199 1.68 -32.42 -6.97
N GLU A 200 0.79 -33.07 -6.20
CA GLU A 200 -0.60 -33.32 -6.57
C GLU A 200 -1.40 -32.01 -6.55
N THR A 201 -1.31 -31.21 -5.47
CA THR A 201 -1.98 -29.91 -5.40
C THR A 201 -1.38 -28.89 -6.37
N TYR A 202 -0.07 -28.86 -6.59
CA TYR A 202 0.52 -28.03 -7.65
C TYR A 202 -0.06 -28.38 -9.03
N ARG A 203 -0.17 -29.67 -9.37
CA ARG A 203 -0.77 -30.11 -10.64
C ARG A 203 -2.26 -29.76 -10.72
N LYS A 204 -3.06 -30.09 -9.69
CA LYS A 204 -4.49 -29.77 -9.62
C LYS A 204 -4.74 -28.28 -9.84
N ARG A 205 -3.95 -27.39 -9.22
CA ARG A 205 -4.04 -25.93 -9.45
C ARG A 205 -3.75 -25.56 -10.91
N CYS A 206 -2.69 -26.09 -11.52
CA CYS A 206 -2.37 -25.82 -12.92
C CYS A 206 -3.48 -26.30 -13.88
N GLU A 207 -4.00 -27.51 -13.66
CA GLU A 207 -5.05 -28.13 -14.49
C GLU A 207 -6.41 -27.42 -14.33
N ALA A 208 -6.76 -26.98 -13.11
CA ALA A 208 -7.94 -26.15 -12.86
C ALA A 208 -7.86 -24.79 -13.56
N PHE A 209 -6.68 -24.20 -13.67
CA PHE A 209 -6.42 -23.00 -14.49
C PHE A 209 -6.33 -23.30 -16.00
N GLY A 210 -6.62 -24.54 -16.44
CA GLY A 210 -6.78 -24.93 -17.84
C GLY A 210 -5.52 -25.43 -18.55
N TRP A 211 -4.39 -25.51 -17.87
CA TRP A 211 -3.10 -25.92 -18.44
C TRP A 211 -3.02 -27.45 -18.66
N ASN A 212 -2.15 -27.88 -19.58
CA ASN A 212 -1.68 -29.27 -19.62
C ASN A 212 -0.51 -29.41 -18.64
N THR A 213 -0.53 -30.38 -17.74
CA THR A 213 0.51 -30.50 -16.70
C THR A 213 1.28 -31.82 -16.76
N TYR A 214 2.60 -31.74 -16.57
CA TYR A 214 3.45 -32.89 -16.28
C TYR A 214 4.15 -32.70 -14.92
N VAL A 215 4.03 -33.69 -14.04
CA VAL A 215 4.85 -33.80 -12.82
C VAL A 215 6.04 -34.69 -13.14
N VAL A 216 7.24 -34.28 -12.73
CA VAL A 216 8.52 -34.95 -13.06
C VAL A 216 9.52 -34.86 -11.91
N ASP A 217 10.51 -35.75 -11.87
CA ASP A 217 11.76 -35.49 -11.15
C ASP A 217 12.55 -34.40 -11.91
N GLY A 218 12.73 -33.24 -11.27
CA GLY A 218 13.47 -32.12 -11.85
C GLY A 218 14.97 -32.33 -11.95
N HIS A 219 15.49 -33.49 -11.53
CA HIS A 219 16.88 -33.90 -11.65
C HIS A 219 17.07 -35.12 -12.58
N ASP A 220 16.00 -35.71 -13.12
CA ASP A 220 16.12 -36.69 -14.21
C ASP A 220 16.12 -35.99 -15.58
N VAL A 221 17.30 -35.88 -16.18
CA VAL A 221 17.48 -35.27 -17.50
C VAL A 221 16.73 -35.99 -18.64
N GLU A 222 16.46 -37.30 -18.53
CA GLU A 222 15.67 -38.05 -19.51
C GLU A 222 14.18 -37.73 -19.38
N GLU A 223 13.65 -37.71 -18.15
CA GLU A 223 12.26 -37.34 -17.91
C GLU A 223 12.00 -35.90 -18.32
N LEU A 224 12.93 -34.98 -18.05
CA LEU A 224 12.87 -33.61 -18.55
C LEU A 224 12.90 -33.53 -20.08
N CYS A 225 13.82 -34.23 -20.76
CA CYS A 225 13.87 -34.25 -22.23
C CYS A 225 12.53 -34.75 -22.81
N LYS A 226 11.93 -35.76 -22.18
CA LYS A 226 10.63 -36.33 -22.55
C LYS A 226 9.48 -35.34 -22.30
N ALA A 227 9.42 -34.72 -21.13
CA ALA A 227 8.36 -33.76 -20.77
C ALA A 227 8.39 -32.49 -21.65
N PHE A 228 9.57 -31.95 -21.95
CA PHE A 228 9.70 -30.84 -22.90
C PHE A 228 9.33 -31.23 -24.33
N TRP A 229 9.69 -32.44 -24.78
CA TRP A 229 9.24 -32.95 -26.08
C TRP A 229 7.71 -33.14 -26.13
N GLN A 230 7.10 -33.65 -25.05
CA GLN A 230 5.64 -33.78 -24.93
C GLN A 230 4.96 -32.40 -24.98
N ALA A 231 5.49 -31.40 -24.27
CA ALA A 231 4.99 -30.02 -24.28
C ALA A 231 5.02 -29.38 -25.68
N GLN A 232 5.94 -29.77 -26.56
CA GLN A 232 5.95 -29.34 -27.96
C GLN A 232 4.83 -29.99 -28.80
N GLN A 233 4.33 -31.17 -28.41
CA GLN A 233 3.23 -31.87 -29.08
C GLN A 233 1.85 -31.34 -28.68
N VAL A 234 1.70 -30.80 -27.47
CA VAL A 234 0.45 -30.17 -26.97
C VAL A 234 0.04 -29.02 -27.89
N LYS A 235 -1.27 -28.89 -28.16
CA LYS A 235 -1.88 -27.84 -28.98
C LYS A 235 -3.09 -27.25 -28.25
N ASP A 236 -3.43 -26.01 -28.55
CA ASP A 236 -4.57 -25.26 -27.99
C ASP A 236 -4.60 -25.13 -26.45
N LYS A 237 -3.51 -25.46 -25.75
CA LYS A 237 -3.31 -25.25 -24.30
C LYS A 237 -1.84 -24.93 -23.98
N PRO A 238 -1.55 -24.00 -23.05
CA PRO A 238 -0.21 -23.86 -22.49
C PRO A 238 0.17 -25.10 -21.64
N THR A 239 1.47 -25.34 -21.44
CA THR A 239 1.96 -26.51 -20.67
C THR A 239 2.77 -26.11 -19.44
N CYS A 240 2.47 -26.71 -18.28
CA CYS A 240 3.24 -26.54 -17.05
C CYS A 240 4.01 -27.82 -16.74
N ILE A 241 5.30 -27.69 -16.46
CA ILE A 241 6.15 -28.77 -15.94
C ILE A 241 6.39 -28.47 -14.46
N VAL A 242 5.76 -29.26 -13.59
CA VAL A 242 5.89 -29.15 -12.14
C VAL A 242 7.00 -30.10 -11.71
N ALA A 243 8.22 -29.57 -11.65
CA ALA A 243 9.42 -30.34 -11.40
C ALA A 243 9.67 -30.45 -9.89
N LYS A 244 9.66 -31.68 -9.34
CA LYS A 244 10.09 -31.93 -7.97
C LYS A 244 11.62 -31.81 -7.90
N THR A 245 12.13 -30.86 -7.14
CA THR A 245 13.56 -30.63 -6.96
C THR A 245 13.92 -30.50 -5.49
N PHE A 246 15.21 -30.39 -5.18
CA PHE A 246 15.69 -30.10 -3.83
C PHE A 246 16.53 -28.82 -3.84
N LYS A 247 16.24 -27.89 -2.93
CA LYS A 247 17.03 -26.66 -2.82
C LYS A 247 18.47 -27.02 -2.45
N GLY A 248 19.45 -26.49 -3.17
CA GLY A 248 20.86 -26.87 -2.95
C GLY A 248 21.25 -28.24 -3.49
N LYS A 249 20.53 -28.83 -4.46
CA LYS A 249 20.86 -30.15 -5.03
C LYS A 249 22.36 -30.33 -5.35
N GLY A 250 22.94 -31.44 -4.89
CA GLY A 250 24.36 -31.78 -5.04
C GLY A 250 25.27 -31.19 -3.97
N LEU A 251 24.75 -30.34 -3.07
CA LEU A 251 25.51 -29.77 -1.96
C LEU A 251 25.34 -30.62 -0.70
N LYS A 252 26.27 -31.55 -0.45
CA LYS A 252 26.25 -32.41 0.73
C LYS A 252 26.15 -31.58 2.02
N ASN A 253 25.24 -31.96 2.92
CA ASN A 253 24.92 -31.28 4.18
C ASN A 253 24.40 -29.83 4.00
N ILE A 254 23.81 -29.51 2.84
CA ILE A 254 23.12 -28.23 2.51
C ILE A 254 21.85 -28.50 1.68
N GLU A 255 21.84 -29.54 0.86
CA GLU A 255 20.67 -30.01 0.10
C GLU A 255 19.45 -30.22 1.01
N ASP A 256 18.31 -29.65 0.59
CA ASP A 256 17.01 -29.64 1.26
C ASP A 256 16.97 -28.99 2.66
N LEU A 257 18.02 -28.28 3.07
CA LEU A 257 18.05 -27.58 4.36
C LEU A 257 17.53 -26.15 4.28
N ASP A 258 16.69 -25.80 5.26
CA ASP A 258 16.21 -24.46 5.54
C ASP A 258 17.35 -23.46 5.87
N ASN A 259 17.03 -22.17 5.87
CA ASN A 259 17.95 -21.08 6.23
C ASN A 259 19.21 -21.00 5.31
N TRP A 260 19.17 -21.57 4.10
CA TRP A 260 20.23 -21.52 3.07
C TRP A 260 19.86 -20.71 1.80
N HIS A 261 18.74 -20.01 1.79
CA HIS A 261 18.45 -19.02 0.76
C HIS A 261 19.38 -17.80 0.90
N GLY A 262 19.81 -17.19 -0.22
CA GLY A 262 20.61 -15.94 -0.24
C GLY A 262 22.04 -16.01 0.31
N LYS A 263 22.49 -17.17 0.78
CA LYS A 263 23.81 -17.35 1.39
C LYS A 263 24.82 -17.94 0.41
N PRO A 264 25.99 -17.31 0.20
CA PRO A 264 27.10 -17.93 -0.52
C PRO A 264 27.67 -19.11 0.27
N ILE A 265 28.36 -20.03 -0.39
CA ILE A 265 28.98 -21.18 0.29
C ILE A 265 30.22 -20.71 1.07
N PRO A 266 30.34 -21.04 2.38
CA PRO A 266 31.51 -20.69 3.20
C PRO A 266 32.83 -21.28 2.68
N LYS A 267 33.93 -20.53 2.86
CA LYS A 267 35.25 -20.84 2.29
C LYS A 267 35.87 -22.13 2.83
N ASP A 268 35.52 -22.50 4.06
CA ASP A 268 35.86 -23.77 4.73
C ASP A 268 35.26 -25.00 4.05
N ARG A 269 34.15 -24.85 3.30
CA ARG A 269 33.41 -25.96 2.69
C ARG A 269 33.36 -25.93 1.16
N VAL A 270 33.61 -24.77 0.55
CA VAL A 270 33.45 -24.58 -0.90
C VAL A 270 34.34 -25.52 -1.72
N ASP A 271 35.61 -25.70 -1.36
CA ASP A 271 36.56 -26.49 -2.14
C ASP A 271 36.19 -27.98 -2.20
N ASP A 272 35.72 -28.57 -1.11
CA ASP A 272 35.35 -29.99 -1.08
C ASP A 272 34.00 -30.24 -1.75
N LEU A 273 33.05 -29.31 -1.64
CA LEU A 273 31.80 -29.34 -2.42
C LEU A 273 32.08 -29.21 -3.93
N LEU A 274 32.99 -28.32 -4.34
CA LEU A 274 33.41 -28.18 -5.73
C LEU A 274 34.16 -29.42 -6.24
N LYS A 275 35.05 -30.04 -5.45
CA LYS A 275 35.69 -31.33 -5.79
C LYS A 275 34.65 -32.43 -5.99
N GLY A 276 33.66 -32.53 -5.10
CA GLY A 276 32.57 -33.49 -5.18
C GLY A 276 31.78 -33.36 -6.48
N LEU A 277 31.31 -32.15 -6.80
CA LEU A 277 30.60 -31.87 -8.06
C LEU A 277 31.49 -32.11 -9.30
N GLN A 278 32.78 -31.76 -9.23
CA GLN A 278 33.72 -31.97 -10.32
C GLN A 278 33.99 -33.45 -10.62
N ALA A 279 33.92 -34.32 -9.61
CA ALA A 279 34.06 -35.77 -9.75
C ALA A 279 32.83 -36.46 -10.38
N LEU A 280 31.67 -35.78 -10.43
CA LEU A 280 30.46 -36.28 -11.12
C LEU A 280 30.48 -36.02 -12.63
N ILE A 281 31.42 -35.20 -13.14
CA ILE A 281 31.54 -34.86 -14.56
C ILE A 281 32.37 -35.93 -15.27
N GLN A 282 31.73 -36.71 -16.15
CA GLN A 282 32.34 -37.89 -16.77
C GLN A 282 32.99 -37.61 -18.14
N VAL A 283 32.43 -36.67 -18.91
CA VAL A 283 32.85 -36.37 -20.30
C VAL A 283 33.10 -34.85 -20.46
N PRO A 284 34.01 -34.24 -19.67
CA PRO A 284 34.15 -32.78 -19.54
C PRO A 284 34.36 -32.02 -20.85
N ASN A 285 34.97 -32.68 -21.85
CA ASN A 285 35.27 -32.12 -23.17
C ASN A 285 34.13 -32.29 -24.20
N ARG A 286 32.96 -32.85 -23.82
CA ARG A 286 31.79 -32.93 -24.71
C ARG A 286 31.02 -31.62 -24.66
N THR A 287 31.17 -30.81 -25.71
CA THR A 287 30.25 -29.70 -25.98
C THR A 287 28.92 -30.25 -26.49
N LEU A 288 27.81 -29.80 -25.90
CA LEU A 288 26.50 -29.80 -26.54
C LEU A 288 26.23 -28.37 -27.00
N SER A 289 25.70 -28.19 -28.22
CA SER A 289 25.37 -26.88 -28.77
C SER A 289 23.86 -26.73 -28.89
N PRO A 290 23.30 -25.54 -28.65
CA PRO A 290 21.88 -25.29 -28.89
C PRO A 290 21.53 -25.52 -30.36
N GLN A 291 20.30 -25.93 -30.62
CA GLN A 291 19.83 -26.11 -31.98
C GLN A 291 19.48 -24.74 -32.57
N LEU A 292 19.62 -24.55 -33.88
CA LEU A 292 19.20 -23.29 -34.51
C LEU A 292 17.67 -23.21 -34.64
N PRO A 293 17.09 -22.00 -34.55
CA PRO A 293 15.68 -21.75 -34.86
C PRO A 293 15.42 -21.77 -36.37
N ALA A 294 14.14 -21.83 -36.75
CA ALA A 294 13.74 -21.54 -38.13
C ALA A 294 13.70 -20.02 -38.35
N ASP A 295 14.25 -19.55 -39.46
CA ASP A 295 14.20 -18.12 -39.82
C ASP A 295 12.85 -17.75 -40.45
N ASP A 296 11.80 -17.76 -39.63
CA ASP A 296 10.40 -17.50 -40.03
C ASP A 296 9.84 -16.14 -39.56
N ALA A 297 10.46 -15.49 -38.57
CA ALA A 297 10.08 -14.16 -38.08
C ALA A 297 10.87 -13.04 -38.78
N ALA A 298 10.18 -12.12 -39.43
CA ALA A 298 10.80 -10.92 -40.02
C ALA A 298 11.24 -9.91 -38.93
N PRO A 299 12.32 -9.13 -39.14
CA PRO A 299 12.64 -7.96 -38.31
C PRO A 299 11.46 -6.98 -38.24
N ALA A 300 11.25 -6.34 -37.10
CA ALA A 300 10.19 -5.35 -36.93
C ALA A 300 10.57 -4.02 -37.62
N ASP A 301 9.60 -3.35 -38.24
CA ASP A 301 9.80 -2.00 -38.77
C ASP A 301 9.88 -0.98 -37.61
N LEU A 302 11.05 -0.38 -37.42
CA LEU A 302 11.33 0.59 -36.37
C LEU A 302 11.18 2.05 -36.86
N SER A 303 10.53 2.27 -38.00
CA SER A 303 10.19 3.62 -38.48
C SER A 303 9.23 4.36 -37.52
N PRO A 304 9.32 5.70 -37.41
CA PRO A 304 8.41 6.49 -36.58
C PRO A 304 6.96 6.39 -37.04
N ILE A 305 6.02 6.33 -36.09
CA ILE A 305 4.58 6.19 -36.34
C ILE A 305 3.91 7.57 -36.21
N SER A 306 3.28 8.07 -37.27
CA SER A 306 2.51 9.32 -37.23
C SER A 306 1.03 9.08 -37.46
N LEU A 307 0.17 10.03 -37.06
CA LEU A 307 -1.26 9.97 -37.36
C LEU A 307 -1.49 10.10 -38.88
N PRO A 308 -2.45 9.34 -39.46
CA PRO A 308 -2.73 9.39 -40.90
C PRO A 308 -3.40 10.71 -41.35
N SER A 309 -3.88 11.52 -40.40
CA SER A 309 -4.40 12.87 -40.60
C SER A 309 -4.23 13.69 -39.33
N PRO A 310 -4.27 15.04 -39.40
CA PRO A 310 -4.40 15.89 -38.21
C PRO A 310 -5.66 15.56 -37.37
N PRO A 311 -5.71 15.99 -36.09
CA PRO A 311 -6.90 15.89 -35.24
C PRO A 311 -8.12 16.57 -35.86
N ALA A 312 -9.30 15.95 -35.72
CA ALA A 312 -10.49 16.33 -36.50
C ALA A 312 -11.49 17.20 -35.71
N TYR A 313 -10.97 18.12 -34.87
CA TYR A 313 -11.75 18.91 -33.92
C TYR A 313 -11.73 20.41 -34.25
N LYS A 314 -12.79 21.13 -33.87
CA LYS A 314 -12.88 22.59 -33.95
C LYS A 314 -12.82 23.19 -32.54
N LYS A 315 -12.27 24.39 -32.40
CA LYS A 315 -12.28 25.10 -31.11
C LYS A 315 -13.72 25.32 -30.64
N GLY A 316 -14.00 24.96 -29.39
CA GLY A 316 -15.34 24.99 -28.79
C GLY A 316 -16.16 23.69 -28.94
N ASP A 317 -15.73 22.71 -29.76
CA ASP A 317 -16.29 21.35 -29.69
C ASP A 317 -16.06 20.76 -28.29
N LYS A 318 -16.95 19.90 -27.80
CA LYS A 318 -16.81 19.23 -26.49
C LYS A 318 -16.52 17.74 -26.63
N ILE A 319 -15.46 17.26 -25.97
CA ILE A 319 -15.08 15.84 -25.95
C ILE A 319 -14.21 15.52 -24.72
N ALA A 320 -14.52 14.42 -24.03
CA ALA A 320 -13.71 13.90 -22.93
C ALA A 320 -12.39 13.33 -23.45
N THR A 321 -11.28 13.64 -22.79
CA THR A 321 -9.94 13.20 -23.25
C THR A 321 -9.84 11.68 -23.34
N ARG A 322 -10.50 10.92 -22.45
CA ARG A 322 -10.62 9.46 -22.58
C ARG A 322 -11.24 9.00 -23.91
N ARG A 323 -12.26 9.71 -24.43
CA ARG A 323 -12.90 9.40 -25.72
C ARG A 323 -11.98 9.79 -26.88
N ALA A 324 -11.26 10.90 -26.76
CA ALA A 324 -10.25 11.30 -27.74
C ALA A 324 -9.08 10.31 -27.83
N TYR A 325 -8.67 9.68 -26.72
CA TYR A 325 -7.70 8.59 -26.72
C TYR A 325 -8.17 7.39 -27.57
N GLY A 326 -9.43 6.95 -27.41
CA GLY A 326 -10.00 5.88 -28.25
C GLY A 326 -9.95 6.20 -29.75
N VAL A 327 -10.23 7.45 -30.13
CA VAL A 327 -10.12 7.93 -31.52
C VAL A 327 -8.65 7.99 -31.98
N ALA A 328 -7.76 8.51 -31.14
CA ALA A 328 -6.32 8.62 -31.41
C ALA A 328 -5.69 7.24 -31.66
N LEU A 329 -5.97 6.28 -30.78
CA LEU A 329 -5.41 4.94 -30.86
C LEU A 329 -5.90 4.20 -32.11
N ALA A 330 -7.18 4.35 -32.48
CA ALA A 330 -7.71 3.81 -33.73
C ALA A 330 -7.06 4.44 -34.98
N LYS A 331 -6.86 5.77 -34.98
CA LYS A 331 -6.10 6.46 -36.06
C LYS A 331 -4.66 5.97 -36.16
N LEU A 332 -3.96 5.83 -35.04
CA LEU A 332 -2.59 5.34 -34.99
C LEU A 332 -2.49 3.86 -35.43
N GLY A 333 -3.49 3.06 -35.07
CA GLY A 333 -3.65 1.67 -35.55
C GLY A 333 -3.82 1.56 -37.06
N GLN A 334 -4.40 2.55 -37.73
CA GLN A 334 -4.46 2.61 -39.20
C GLN A 334 -3.07 2.88 -39.81
N ALA A 335 -2.23 3.66 -39.14
CA ALA A 335 -0.90 4.04 -39.64
C ALA A 335 0.16 2.94 -39.47
N SER A 336 0.11 2.12 -38.42
CA SER A 336 1.08 1.04 -38.19
C SER A 336 0.46 -0.23 -37.62
N GLN A 337 0.90 -1.38 -38.14
CA GLN A 337 0.53 -2.71 -37.64
C GLN A 337 1.18 -3.05 -36.30
N ARG A 338 2.27 -2.37 -35.91
CA ARG A 338 2.93 -2.59 -34.61
C ARG A 338 2.12 -2.07 -33.43
N VAL A 339 1.20 -1.13 -33.64
CA VAL A 339 0.32 -0.62 -32.59
C VAL A 339 -0.63 -1.73 -32.15
N VAL A 340 -0.61 -2.07 -30.86
CA VAL A 340 -1.51 -3.04 -30.24
C VAL A 340 -2.14 -2.45 -28.98
N ALA A 341 -3.40 -2.80 -28.72
CA ALA A 341 -4.17 -2.30 -27.58
C ALA A 341 -4.40 -3.40 -26.56
N LEU A 342 -4.35 -3.07 -25.28
CA LEU A 342 -4.70 -3.95 -24.15
C LEU A 342 -5.65 -3.20 -23.21
N ASP A 343 -6.63 -3.89 -22.60
CA ASP A 343 -7.49 -3.26 -21.59
C ASP A 343 -7.93 -4.26 -20.50
N ALA A 344 -8.06 -3.77 -19.27
CA ALA A 344 -8.45 -4.54 -18.09
C ALA A 344 -9.98 -4.56 -17.91
N ASP A 345 -10.71 -5.11 -18.88
CA ASP A 345 -12.18 -5.10 -19.02
C ASP A 345 -12.85 -3.71 -19.19
N THR A 346 -12.21 -2.61 -18.76
CA THR A 346 -12.73 -1.22 -18.81
C THR A 346 -12.90 -0.59 -20.19
N LYS A 347 -12.64 -1.32 -21.29
CA LYS A 347 -12.60 -0.88 -22.70
C LYS A 347 -13.69 0.09 -23.17
N ASN A 348 -14.90 -0.01 -22.61
CA ASN A 348 -16.05 0.85 -22.88
C ASN A 348 -15.97 2.22 -22.17
N SER A 349 -15.32 2.26 -21.02
CA SER A 349 -15.10 3.42 -20.17
C SER A 349 -13.78 4.14 -20.48
N SER A 350 -12.74 3.38 -20.86
CA SER A 350 -11.48 3.89 -21.42
C SER A 350 -11.61 4.33 -22.89
N PHE A 351 -12.64 3.87 -23.60
CA PHE A 351 -12.85 3.97 -25.05
C PHE A 351 -11.83 3.21 -25.93
N ALA A 352 -10.99 2.34 -25.35
CA ALA A 352 -10.15 1.40 -26.11
C ALA A 352 -10.98 0.42 -26.97
N GLU A 353 -12.27 0.25 -26.66
CA GLU A 353 -13.23 -0.43 -27.55
C GLU A 353 -13.28 0.15 -28.98
N THR A 354 -12.89 1.42 -29.17
CA THR A 354 -12.82 2.06 -30.49
C THR A 354 -11.74 1.39 -31.35
N PHE A 355 -10.59 1.07 -30.75
CA PHE A 355 -9.56 0.26 -31.41
C PHE A 355 -10.02 -1.18 -31.59
N LYS A 356 -10.65 -1.80 -30.57
CA LYS A 356 -11.20 -3.17 -30.67
C LYS A 356 -12.17 -3.36 -31.85
N LYS A 357 -13.00 -2.34 -32.13
CA LYS A 357 -13.96 -2.32 -33.25
C LYS A 357 -13.30 -2.16 -34.61
N ALA A 358 -12.12 -1.52 -34.69
CA ALA A 358 -11.37 -1.31 -35.93
C ALA A 358 -10.36 -2.43 -36.23
N PHE A 359 -9.69 -2.95 -35.21
CA PHE A 359 -8.59 -3.91 -35.30
C PHE A 359 -8.70 -4.99 -34.20
N PRO A 360 -9.74 -5.85 -34.24
CA PRO A 360 -9.96 -6.87 -33.20
C PRO A 360 -8.75 -7.80 -33.03
N ASP A 361 -8.09 -8.18 -34.13
CA ASP A 361 -6.90 -9.04 -34.15
C ASP A 361 -5.64 -8.42 -33.51
N ARG A 362 -5.70 -7.14 -33.09
CA ARG A 362 -4.62 -6.43 -32.38
C ARG A 362 -5.07 -5.88 -31.02
N PHE A 363 -6.26 -6.26 -30.55
CA PHE A 363 -6.76 -5.91 -29.23
C PHE A 363 -6.68 -7.14 -28.30
N ILE A 364 -6.05 -6.97 -27.14
CA ILE A 364 -5.93 -7.99 -26.11
C ILE A 364 -6.86 -7.62 -24.95
N GLU A 365 -7.88 -8.46 -24.71
CA GLU A 365 -8.66 -8.39 -23.48
C GLU A 365 -7.83 -9.01 -22.34
N CYS A 366 -7.50 -8.23 -21.32
CA CYS A 366 -6.73 -8.74 -20.17
C CYS A 366 -7.59 -9.11 -18.97
N PHE A 367 -8.89 -8.80 -19.00
CA PHE A 367 -9.83 -8.94 -17.87
C PHE A 367 -9.40 -8.10 -16.65
N ILE A 368 -10.08 -8.26 -15.50
CA ILE A 368 -9.78 -7.50 -14.26
C ILE A 368 -8.50 -8.07 -13.61
N ALA A 369 -7.36 -7.73 -14.21
CA ALA A 369 -6.04 -8.28 -13.93
C ALA A 369 -4.94 -7.29 -14.39
N GLU A 370 -4.87 -6.12 -13.75
CA GLU A 370 -3.96 -5.03 -14.15
C GLU A 370 -2.48 -5.42 -14.09
N GLN A 371 -2.07 -6.27 -13.14
CA GLN A 371 -0.69 -6.72 -12.99
C GLN A 371 -0.26 -7.51 -14.23
N ASN A 372 -1.05 -8.51 -14.61
CA ASN A 372 -0.81 -9.28 -15.82
C ASN A 372 -1.02 -8.44 -17.08
N MET A 373 -1.96 -7.49 -17.13
CA MET A 373 -2.09 -6.58 -18.28
C MET A 373 -0.78 -5.82 -18.55
N VAL A 374 -0.15 -5.25 -17.51
CA VAL A 374 1.15 -4.57 -17.65
C VAL A 374 2.26 -5.56 -18.00
N GLY A 375 2.30 -6.74 -17.36
CA GLY A 375 3.26 -7.80 -17.68
C GLY A 375 3.20 -8.25 -19.15
N VAL A 376 1.99 -8.50 -19.67
CA VAL A 376 1.74 -8.86 -21.08
C VAL A 376 2.14 -7.71 -22.01
N ALA A 377 1.80 -6.46 -21.68
CA ALA A 377 2.20 -5.29 -22.48
C ALA A 377 3.74 -5.16 -22.58
N ILE A 378 4.45 -5.38 -21.47
CA ILE A 378 5.92 -5.42 -21.44
C ILE A 378 6.43 -6.57 -22.32
N GLY A 379 5.85 -7.77 -22.19
CA GLY A 379 6.19 -8.94 -23.01
C GLY A 379 6.05 -8.69 -24.51
N CYS A 380 4.96 -8.07 -24.94
CA CYS A 380 4.70 -7.70 -26.34
C CYS A 380 5.65 -6.60 -26.87
N ALA A 381 6.12 -5.70 -26.01
CA ALA A 381 7.07 -4.64 -26.38
C ALA A 381 8.53 -5.14 -26.51
N THR A 382 8.86 -6.31 -25.94
CA THR A 382 10.22 -6.86 -26.02
C THR A 382 10.69 -7.05 -27.46
N ARG A 383 12.00 -6.91 -27.69
CA ARG A 383 12.64 -6.97 -29.02
C ARG A 383 12.00 -6.03 -30.08
N GLY A 384 11.25 -5.01 -29.63
CA GLY A 384 10.57 -4.03 -30.48
C GLY A 384 9.38 -4.57 -31.29
N ARG A 385 8.89 -5.80 -31.01
CA ARG A 385 7.87 -6.46 -31.86
C ARG A 385 6.61 -5.61 -32.02
N THR A 386 6.09 -5.06 -30.92
CA THR A 386 4.91 -4.17 -30.93
C THR A 386 5.24 -2.77 -30.38
N VAL A 387 4.25 -1.88 -30.43
CA VAL A 387 4.13 -0.65 -29.64
C VAL A 387 2.83 -0.77 -28.86
N ALA A 388 2.93 -1.18 -27.60
CA ALA A 388 1.78 -1.52 -26.76
C ALA A 388 1.16 -0.28 -26.11
N PHE A 389 -0.17 -0.21 -26.13
CA PHE A 389 -1.00 0.72 -25.36
C PHE A 389 -1.93 -0.08 -24.44
N ALA A 390 -1.69 -0.06 -23.13
CA ALA A 390 -2.56 -0.68 -22.13
C ALA A 390 -3.38 0.36 -21.37
N SER A 391 -4.69 0.14 -21.24
CA SER A 391 -5.61 1.08 -20.58
C SER A 391 -6.45 0.46 -19.47
N THR A 392 -6.70 1.26 -18.43
CA THR A 392 -7.67 0.99 -17.36
C THR A 392 -8.06 2.34 -16.71
N PHE A 393 -8.56 2.35 -15.49
CA PHE A 393 -8.70 3.57 -14.69
C PHE A 393 -7.33 3.90 -14.07
N ALA A 394 -6.95 5.18 -14.03
CA ALA A 394 -5.67 5.62 -13.48
C ALA A 394 -5.47 5.18 -12.02
N ALA A 395 -6.56 5.06 -11.24
CA ALA A 395 -6.55 4.52 -9.89
C ALA A 395 -6.11 3.05 -9.86
N PHE A 396 -6.59 2.22 -10.80
CA PHE A 396 -6.28 0.79 -10.85
C PHE A 396 -4.88 0.49 -11.39
N LEU A 397 -4.20 1.45 -12.03
CA LEU A 397 -2.77 1.31 -12.35
C LEU A 397 -1.88 1.24 -11.09
N SER A 398 -2.37 1.67 -9.92
CA SER A 398 -1.71 1.41 -8.62
C SER A 398 -1.58 -0.09 -8.32
N ARG A 399 -2.57 -0.90 -8.72
CA ARG A 399 -2.58 -2.36 -8.58
C ARG A 399 -1.43 -3.03 -9.34
N ALA A 400 -0.89 -2.36 -10.36
CA ALA A 400 0.22 -2.82 -11.20
C ALA A 400 1.52 -2.03 -11.01
N TYR A 401 1.65 -1.23 -9.94
CA TYR A 401 2.79 -0.31 -9.77
C TYR A 401 4.14 -1.01 -9.76
N ASP A 402 4.22 -2.23 -9.22
CA ASP A 402 5.48 -3.00 -9.20
C ASP A 402 5.87 -3.53 -10.59
N GLN A 403 4.90 -3.89 -11.43
CA GLN A 403 5.13 -4.28 -12.82
C GLN A 403 5.51 -3.06 -13.67
N ILE A 404 4.96 -1.88 -13.38
CA ILE A 404 5.36 -0.61 -14.00
C ILE A 404 6.80 -0.24 -13.62
N ARG A 405 7.17 -0.38 -12.34
CA ARG A 405 8.53 -0.19 -11.81
C ARG A 405 9.52 -1.13 -12.47
N MET A 406 9.20 -2.42 -12.54
CA MET A 406 10.05 -3.43 -13.19
C MET A 406 10.08 -3.28 -14.71
N GLY A 407 9.04 -2.72 -15.35
CA GLY A 407 9.06 -2.33 -16.75
C GLY A 407 10.11 -1.24 -17.05
N ALA A 408 10.20 -0.22 -16.20
CA ALA A 408 11.24 0.81 -16.29
C ALA A 408 12.66 0.24 -16.08
N ILE A 409 12.83 -0.69 -15.13
CA ILE A 409 14.11 -1.43 -14.91
C ILE A 409 14.43 -2.34 -16.11
N SER A 410 13.39 -2.87 -16.77
CA SER A 410 13.50 -3.64 -18.02
C SER A 410 13.78 -2.77 -19.26
N GLN A 411 13.90 -1.44 -19.11
CA GLN A 411 14.12 -0.51 -20.22
C GLN A 411 13.08 -0.65 -21.35
N THR A 412 11.85 -1.04 -20.99
CA THR A 412 10.78 -1.33 -21.95
C THR A 412 10.12 -0.07 -22.51
N ASN A 413 9.47 -0.19 -23.66
CA ASN A 413 8.75 0.88 -24.35
C ASN A 413 7.25 0.56 -24.34
N VAL A 414 6.54 0.99 -23.30
CA VAL A 414 5.11 0.67 -23.08
C VAL A 414 4.34 1.94 -22.75
N ASN A 415 3.19 2.10 -23.39
CA ASN A 415 2.27 3.21 -23.18
C ASN A 415 1.15 2.74 -22.26
N LEU A 416 0.89 3.50 -21.20
CA LEU A 416 -0.10 3.23 -20.16
C LEU A 416 -1.08 4.40 -20.15
N VAL A 417 -2.38 4.12 -20.30
CA VAL A 417 -3.41 5.17 -20.39
C VAL A 417 -4.40 4.99 -19.25
N GLY A 418 -4.30 5.88 -18.27
CA GLY A 418 -5.17 5.92 -17.12
C GLY A 418 -6.34 6.86 -17.39
N SER A 419 -7.55 6.30 -17.44
CA SER A 419 -8.80 7.06 -17.50
C SER A 419 -9.32 7.41 -16.09
N HIS A 420 -10.41 8.17 -15.97
CA HIS A 420 -11.09 8.39 -14.68
C HIS A 420 -10.19 9.03 -13.60
N CYS A 421 -9.36 9.99 -14.01
CA CYS A 421 -8.51 10.72 -13.08
C CYS A 421 -9.29 11.75 -12.23
N GLY A 422 -8.95 11.86 -10.95
CA GLY A 422 -9.40 12.92 -10.04
C GLY A 422 -10.87 12.84 -9.58
N VAL A 423 -11.29 13.80 -8.75
CA VAL A 423 -12.67 13.90 -8.24
C VAL A 423 -13.68 14.26 -9.33
N SER A 424 -13.21 14.82 -10.45
CA SER A 424 -14.05 15.14 -11.60
C SER A 424 -14.69 13.92 -12.30
N ILE A 425 -14.44 12.69 -11.83
CA ILE A 425 -15.29 11.55 -12.18
C ILE A 425 -16.70 11.69 -11.61
N GLY A 426 -16.88 12.29 -10.43
CA GLY A 426 -18.19 12.45 -9.81
C GLY A 426 -18.65 11.24 -9.00
N GLU A 427 -19.71 10.58 -9.50
CA GLU A 427 -20.63 9.82 -8.65
C GLU A 427 -20.04 8.50 -8.10
N ASP A 428 -19.10 7.89 -8.84
CA ASP A 428 -18.52 6.57 -8.52
C ASP A 428 -17.75 6.56 -7.18
N GLY A 429 -17.25 7.72 -6.73
CA GLY A 429 -16.59 7.86 -5.42
C GLY A 429 -15.08 7.56 -5.40
N PRO A 430 -14.43 7.64 -4.22
CA PRO A 430 -12.97 7.71 -4.11
C PRO A 430 -12.22 6.47 -4.61
N SER A 431 -12.83 5.29 -4.55
CA SER A 431 -12.28 4.01 -5.05
C SER A 431 -11.96 4.00 -6.56
N GLN A 432 -12.51 4.93 -7.34
CA GLN A 432 -12.27 5.08 -8.77
C GLN A 432 -11.48 6.37 -9.10
N MET A 433 -11.27 7.25 -8.12
CA MET A 433 -10.64 8.57 -8.29
C MET A 433 -9.12 8.45 -8.21
N ALA A 434 -8.43 8.52 -9.34
CA ALA A 434 -6.96 8.54 -9.33
C ALA A 434 -6.46 9.89 -8.80
N LEU A 435 -5.75 9.88 -7.68
CA LEU A 435 -5.34 11.08 -6.93
C LEU A 435 -3.87 11.04 -6.50
N GLU A 436 -3.20 9.91 -6.71
CA GLU A 436 -1.79 9.62 -6.47
C GLU A 436 -1.06 9.21 -7.76
N ASP A 437 -1.75 9.13 -8.89
CA ASP A 437 -1.22 8.61 -10.15
C ASP A 437 -0.11 9.49 -10.76
N LEU A 438 -0.19 10.83 -10.61
CA LEU A 438 0.92 11.70 -11.02
C LEU A 438 2.15 11.49 -10.12
N ALA A 439 1.96 11.30 -8.81
CA ALA A 439 3.06 10.99 -7.90
C ALA A 439 3.73 9.65 -8.27
N MET A 440 2.92 8.61 -8.45
CA MET A 440 3.33 7.26 -8.86
C MET A 440 4.13 7.29 -10.16
N PHE A 441 3.58 7.87 -11.24
CA PHE A 441 4.25 7.88 -12.54
C PHE A 441 5.42 8.86 -12.63
N ARG A 442 5.46 9.94 -11.84
CA ARG A 442 6.65 10.81 -11.78
C ARG A 442 7.84 10.12 -11.10
N ALA A 443 7.59 9.26 -10.11
CA ALA A 443 8.61 8.49 -9.41
C ALA A 443 9.30 7.44 -10.30
N ILE A 444 8.58 6.85 -11.26
CA ILE A 444 9.15 5.91 -12.25
C ILE A 444 10.25 6.61 -13.08
N PRO A 445 11.54 6.20 -13.01
CA PRO A 445 12.65 7.01 -13.51
C PRO A 445 12.53 7.40 -14.98
N THR A 446 12.28 6.43 -15.86
CA THR A 446 12.19 6.60 -17.34
C THR A 446 10.84 7.10 -17.83
N CYS A 447 9.90 7.45 -16.94
CA CYS A 447 8.54 7.78 -17.33
C CYS A 447 8.39 9.19 -17.93
N THR A 448 7.71 9.28 -19.07
CA THR A 448 7.13 10.52 -19.61
C THR A 448 5.65 10.59 -19.22
N VAL A 449 5.22 11.67 -18.58
CA VAL A 449 3.86 11.86 -18.06
C VAL A 449 3.14 12.96 -18.84
N PHE A 450 2.22 12.56 -19.71
CA PHE A 450 1.30 13.42 -20.44
C PHE A 450 0.01 13.62 -19.64
N TYR A 451 -0.50 14.85 -19.59
CA TYR A 451 -1.84 15.14 -19.07
C TYR A 451 -2.57 16.08 -20.04
N PRO A 452 -3.06 15.56 -21.19
CA PRO A 452 -3.76 16.34 -22.19
C PRO A 452 -5.07 16.94 -21.66
N CYS A 453 -5.40 18.14 -22.12
CA CYS A 453 -6.52 18.94 -21.64
C CYS A 453 -7.75 18.93 -22.57
N ASP A 454 -7.58 18.51 -23.82
CA ASP A 454 -8.63 18.46 -24.84
C ASP A 454 -8.41 17.34 -25.88
N GLY A 455 -9.30 17.26 -26.88
CA GLY A 455 -9.20 16.24 -27.94
C GLY A 455 -7.95 16.34 -28.82
N VAL A 456 -7.51 17.55 -29.16
CA VAL A 456 -6.31 17.78 -30.00
C VAL A 456 -5.05 17.36 -29.25
N SER A 457 -4.89 17.82 -28.01
CA SER A 457 -3.76 17.47 -27.15
C SER A 457 -3.73 15.98 -26.83
N THR A 458 -4.88 15.31 -26.71
CA THR A 458 -4.91 13.85 -26.52
C THR A 458 -4.44 13.09 -27.75
N GLU A 459 -4.89 13.46 -28.96
CA GLU A 459 -4.41 12.82 -30.18
C GLU A 459 -2.88 13.01 -30.35
N ARG A 460 -2.34 14.19 -30.05
CA ARG A 460 -0.89 14.44 -30.06
C ARG A 460 -0.15 13.66 -28.97
N ALA A 461 -0.69 13.55 -27.75
CA ALA A 461 -0.06 12.76 -26.68
C ALA A 461 0.10 11.29 -27.08
N VAL A 462 -0.91 10.69 -27.73
CA VAL A 462 -0.85 9.30 -28.23
C VAL A 462 0.15 9.13 -29.38
N GLU A 463 0.18 10.09 -30.33
CA GLU A 463 1.15 10.12 -31.43
C GLU A 463 2.60 10.21 -30.90
N ILE A 464 2.85 11.08 -29.92
CA ILE A 464 4.19 11.30 -29.36
C ILE A 464 4.62 10.13 -28.48
N ALA A 465 3.73 9.60 -27.63
CA ALA A 465 4.01 8.47 -26.76
C ALA A 465 4.44 7.22 -27.57
N ALA A 466 3.78 6.95 -28.69
CA ALA A 466 4.12 5.85 -29.60
C ALA A 466 5.56 5.89 -30.18
N ASN A 467 6.22 7.04 -30.12
CA ASN A 467 7.59 7.27 -30.58
C ASN A 467 8.57 7.58 -29.43
N THR A 468 8.08 7.62 -28.19
CA THR A 468 8.88 8.00 -27.01
C THR A 468 9.40 6.74 -26.30
N GLN A 469 10.67 6.74 -25.93
CA GLN A 469 11.29 5.59 -25.26
C GLN A 469 10.98 5.57 -23.75
N GLY A 470 10.98 4.37 -23.16
CA GLY A 470 10.65 4.16 -21.75
C GLY A 470 9.16 3.97 -21.50
N ILE A 471 8.73 4.21 -20.26
CA ILE A 471 7.32 4.19 -19.90
C ILE A 471 6.68 5.52 -20.33
N CYS A 472 5.54 5.48 -21.00
CA CYS A 472 4.71 6.66 -21.23
C CYS A 472 3.39 6.52 -20.48
N PHE A 473 3.04 7.52 -19.67
CA PHE A 473 1.74 7.59 -19.02
C PHE A 473 0.91 8.74 -19.62
N ILE A 474 -0.35 8.44 -19.99
CA ILE A 474 -1.31 9.45 -20.46
C ILE A 474 -2.49 9.46 -19.49
N ARG A 475 -2.62 10.56 -18.72
CA ARG A 475 -3.74 10.79 -17.79
C ARG A 475 -4.94 11.37 -18.55
N THR A 476 -6.11 10.72 -18.45
CA THR A 476 -7.33 11.14 -19.17
C THR A 476 -8.56 11.22 -18.25
N SER A 477 -9.42 12.21 -18.52
CA SER A 477 -10.48 12.65 -17.61
C SER A 477 -11.87 12.14 -18.03
N ARG A 478 -12.81 12.02 -17.08
CA ARG A 478 -14.19 11.54 -17.33
C ARG A 478 -15.09 12.55 -18.05
N PRO A 479 -15.11 13.86 -17.68
CA PRO A 479 -16.02 14.86 -18.28
C PRO A 479 -15.64 15.26 -19.71
N ASP A 480 -16.64 15.73 -20.49
CA ASP A 480 -16.39 16.35 -21.80
C ASP A 480 -15.85 17.79 -21.63
N THR A 481 -14.57 18.01 -21.95
CA THR A 481 -13.93 19.35 -21.94
C THR A 481 -14.03 20.04 -23.30
N ALA A 482 -13.79 21.35 -23.34
CA ALA A 482 -13.80 22.12 -24.59
C ALA A 482 -12.48 22.00 -25.35
N VAL A 483 -12.54 21.94 -26.68
CA VAL A 483 -11.36 21.99 -27.54
C VAL A 483 -10.82 23.42 -27.61
N ILE A 484 -9.56 23.60 -27.23
CA ILE A 484 -8.88 24.90 -27.12
C ILE A 484 -7.76 25.06 -28.14
N TYR A 485 -7.15 23.96 -28.60
CA TYR A 485 -6.12 23.97 -29.64
C TYR A 485 -6.69 23.86 -31.05
N SER A 486 -5.91 24.25 -32.05
CA SER A 486 -6.18 23.97 -33.47
C SER A 486 -5.52 22.65 -33.87
N PRO A 487 -6.05 21.90 -34.86
CA PRO A 487 -5.43 20.66 -35.37
C PRO A 487 -3.95 20.77 -35.74
N GLU A 488 -3.54 21.96 -36.18
CA GLU A 488 -2.19 22.32 -36.61
C GLU A 488 -1.26 22.74 -35.44
N GLU A 489 -1.77 22.78 -34.20
CA GLU A 489 -0.96 23.09 -33.02
C GLU A 489 0.14 22.05 -32.82
N LYS A 490 1.36 22.53 -32.58
CA LYS A 490 2.52 21.69 -32.30
C LYS A 490 2.66 21.49 -30.80
N LEU A 491 2.52 20.25 -30.34
CA LEU A 491 2.75 19.85 -28.95
C LEU A 491 3.98 18.94 -28.94
N GLU A 492 4.85 19.11 -27.93
CA GLU A 492 6.17 18.50 -27.86
C GLU A 492 6.47 18.14 -26.39
N VAL A 493 7.26 17.07 -26.15
CA VAL A 493 7.55 16.60 -24.79
C VAL A 493 8.35 17.66 -24.02
N GLY A 494 7.87 18.06 -22.84
CA GLY A 494 8.54 19.07 -22.01
C GLY A 494 8.37 20.51 -22.48
N VAL A 495 7.40 20.79 -23.36
CA VAL A 495 7.08 22.15 -23.86
C VAL A 495 5.65 22.52 -23.50
N ALA A 496 5.50 23.51 -22.62
CA ALA A 496 4.20 23.97 -22.13
C ALA A 496 3.55 25.01 -23.07
N LYS A 497 2.27 25.30 -22.84
CA LYS A 497 1.49 26.26 -23.63
C LYS A 497 0.88 27.34 -22.74
N VAL A 498 1.22 28.60 -23.03
CA VAL A 498 0.53 29.76 -22.47
C VAL A 498 -0.77 29.96 -23.25
N VAL A 499 -1.87 29.36 -22.77
CA VAL A 499 -3.17 29.35 -23.46
C VAL A 499 -3.96 30.65 -23.29
N ARG A 500 -3.60 31.49 -22.30
CA ARG A 500 -4.16 32.85 -22.09
C ARG A 500 -3.10 33.76 -21.49
N GLN A 501 -2.95 34.98 -22.01
CA GLN A 501 -2.04 35.99 -21.47
C GLN A 501 -2.42 37.42 -21.91
N SER A 502 -1.90 38.41 -21.19
CA SER A 502 -1.89 39.83 -21.51
C SER A 502 -0.66 40.53 -20.93
N ASP A 503 -0.45 41.81 -21.26
CA ASP A 503 0.62 42.63 -20.66
C ASP A 503 0.36 43.02 -19.19
N ASN A 504 -0.85 42.79 -18.67
CA ASN A 504 -1.29 43.22 -17.34
C ASN A 504 -1.61 42.04 -16.39
N ASP A 505 -1.13 40.84 -16.71
CA ASP A 505 -1.40 39.62 -15.94
C ASP A 505 -0.85 39.73 -14.49
N CYS A 506 -1.70 39.47 -13.48
CA CYS A 506 -1.32 39.61 -12.07
C CYS A 506 -0.74 38.35 -11.42
N VAL A 507 -1.06 37.17 -11.93
CA VAL A 507 -0.58 35.85 -11.48
C VAL A 507 -0.58 34.87 -12.65
N THR A 508 0.35 33.90 -12.64
CA THR A 508 0.37 32.75 -13.56
C THR A 508 -0.35 31.58 -12.92
N VAL A 509 -1.46 31.15 -13.51
CA VAL A 509 -2.18 29.93 -13.11
C VAL A 509 -1.75 28.77 -14.01
N ILE A 510 -1.42 27.64 -13.41
CA ILE A 510 -1.02 26.41 -14.10
C ILE A 510 -2.00 25.31 -13.72
N GLY A 511 -2.69 24.74 -14.72
CA GLY A 511 -3.68 23.68 -14.53
C GLY A 511 -3.61 22.64 -15.65
N ALA A 512 -4.18 21.46 -15.44
CA ALA A 512 -4.11 20.35 -16.39
C ALA A 512 -5.37 19.48 -16.34
N GLY A 513 -5.75 18.88 -17.47
CA GLY A 513 -7.05 18.25 -17.64
C GLY A 513 -8.18 19.21 -17.32
N VAL A 514 -9.10 18.80 -16.45
CA VAL A 514 -10.25 19.61 -16.01
C VAL A 514 -9.86 20.95 -15.36
N THR A 515 -8.74 21.01 -14.62
CA THR A 515 -8.38 22.25 -13.90
C THR A 515 -7.83 23.34 -14.81
N LEU A 516 -7.41 23.01 -16.04
CA LEU A 516 -7.12 24.03 -17.05
C LEU A 516 -8.40 24.78 -17.47
N HIS A 517 -9.52 24.06 -17.61
CA HIS A 517 -10.81 24.66 -17.98
C HIS A 517 -11.38 25.49 -16.83
N GLU A 518 -11.24 25.03 -15.60
CA GLU A 518 -11.55 25.82 -14.41
C GLU A 518 -10.65 27.08 -14.31
N ALA A 519 -9.36 26.99 -14.67
CA ALA A 519 -8.46 28.15 -14.71
C ALA A 519 -8.81 29.16 -15.82
N LEU A 520 -9.25 28.68 -16.99
CA LEU A 520 -9.76 29.54 -18.07
C LEU A 520 -11.07 30.24 -17.64
N ALA A 521 -11.98 29.53 -16.98
CA ALA A 521 -13.20 30.11 -16.44
C ALA A 521 -12.92 31.12 -15.31
N ALA A 522 -11.98 30.83 -14.42
CA ALA A 522 -11.50 31.78 -13.41
C ALA A 522 -10.94 33.07 -14.05
N ALA A 523 -10.24 32.93 -15.18
CA ALA A 523 -9.72 34.07 -15.93
C ALA A 523 -10.82 34.91 -16.60
N ASP A 524 -11.99 34.34 -16.92
CA ASP A 524 -13.15 35.10 -17.41
C ASP A 524 -13.90 35.80 -16.28
N ILE A 525 -14.03 35.16 -15.11
CA ILE A 525 -14.55 35.80 -13.88
C ILE A 525 -13.71 37.04 -13.56
N LEU A 526 -12.40 36.87 -13.41
CA LEU A 526 -11.47 37.96 -13.08
C LEU A 526 -11.44 39.05 -14.17
N ALA A 527 -11.50 38.69 -15.46
CA ALA A 527 -11.53 39.67 -16.54
C ALA A 527 -12.79 40.54 -16.52
N SER A 528 -13.93 40.01 -16.08
CA SER A 528 -15.17 40.80 -15.88
C SER A 528 -15.02 41.87 -14.79
N GLU A 529 -14.06 41.72 -13.89
CA GLU A 529 -13.70 42.64 -12.82
C GLU A 529 -12.48 43.53 -13.18
N GLY A 530 -11.96 43.43 -14.40
CA GLY A 530 -10.78 44.17 -14.87
C GLY A 530 -9.43 43.60 -14.41
N LYS A 531 -9.39 42.34 -13.96
CA LYS A 531 -8.17 41.64 -13.49
C LYS A 531 -7.79 40.57 -14.51
N ASN A 532 -6.56 40.59 -15.03
CA ASN A 532 -6.07 39.58 -15.97
C ASN A 532 -5.17 38.56 -15.28
N ILE A 533 -5.27 37.29 -15.68
CA ILE A 533 -4.35 36.23 -15.27
C ILE A 533 -3.81 35.49 -16.49
N ARG A 534 -2.57 35.00 -16.35
CA ARG A 534 -1.93 34.12 -17.32
C ARG A 534 -2.35 32.69 -17.03
N VAL A 535 -2.63 31.90 -18.05
CA VAL A 535 -3.00 30.48 -17.90
C VAL A 535 -2.06 29.60 -18.71
N ILE A 536 -1.48 28.59 -18.07
CA ILE A 536 -0.55 27.61 -18.65
C ILE A 536 -1.14 26.20 -18.59
N ASP A 537 -1.12 25.53 -19.72
CA ASP A 537 -1.22 24.07 -19.85
C ASP A 537 0.21 23.49 -19.88
N PRO A 538 0.60 22.62 -18.93
CA PRO A 538 1.90 21.96 -18.94
C PRO A 538 2.12 21.04 -20.16
N PHE A 539 1.04 20.47 -20.72
CA PHE A 539 1.01 19.31 -21.62
C PHE A 539 1.67 18.03 -21.07
N THR A 540 2.92 18.10 -20.62
CA THR A 540 3.60 17.05 -19.84
C THR A 540 3.94 17.53 -18.43
N ILE A 541 3.64 16.69 -17.44
CA ILE A 541 4.01 16.91 -16.02
C ILE A 541 5.44 16.42 -15.75
N LYS A 542 5.94 15.49 -16.58
CA LYS A 542 7.32 15.00 -16.61
C LYS A 542 7.74 14.66 -18.04
N PRO A 543 8.84 15.24 -18.58
CA PRO A 543 9.52 16.43 -18.07
C PRO A 543 8.58 17.65 -18.05
N LEU A 544 8.93 18.67 -17.26
CA LEU A 544 8.15 19.89 -17.08
C LEU A 544 8.90 21.09 -17.67
N ASP A 545 8.20 21.98 -18.36
CA ASP A 545 8.77 23.17 -18.98
C ASP A 545 9.09 24.28 -17.95
N ALA A 546 10.21 24.13 -17.25
CA ALA A 546 10.68 25.12 -16.30
C ALA A 546 10.92 26.49 -16.94
N ALA A 547 11.29 26.56 -18.23
CA ALA A 547 11.63 27.81 -18.91
C ALA A 547 10.39 28.68 -19.19
N THR A 548 9.32 28.09 -19.72
CA THR A 548 8.03 28.77 -19.94
C THR A 548 7.36 29.14 -18.62
N ILE A 549 7.48 28.30 -17.59
CA ILE A 549 6.95 28.59 -16.24
C ILE A 549 7.68 29.78 -15.61
N VAL A 550 9.02 29.75 -15.55
CA VAL A 550 9.82 30.82 -14.92
C VAL A 550 9.68 32.16 -15.67
N SER A 551 9.67 32.14 -17.01
CA SER A 551 9.47 33.36 -17.80
C SER A 551 8.06 33.95 -17.63
N SER A 552 7.02 33.11 -17.58
CA SER A 552 5.64 33.54 -17.31
C SER A 552 5.49 34.09 -15.89
N ALA A 553 6.03 33.40 -14.88
CA ALA A 553 6.01 33.85 -13.49
C ALA A 553 6.70 35.22 -13.32
N ARG A 554 7.85 35.44 -13.98
CA ARG A 554 8.54 36.75 -14.00
C ARG A 554 7.67 37.84 -14.65
N ALA A 555 6.92 37.54 -15.70
CA ALA A 555 5.94 38.47 -16.27
C ALA A 555 4.79 38.77 -15.28
N THR A 556 4.31 37.76 -14.55
CA THR A 556 3.25 37.87 -13.54
C THR A 556 3.78 38.13 -12.13
N LYS A 557 4.75 39.05 -12.01
CA LYS A 557 5.24 39.61 -10.73
C LYS A 557 5.75 38.55 -9.72
N GLY A 558 6.26 37.43 -10.22
CA GLY A 558 6.74 36.28 -9.45
C GLY A 558 5.65 35.33 -8.95
N GLN A 559 4.36 35.63 -9.15
CA GLN A 559 3.28 34.87 -8.52
C GLN A 559 2.83 33.71 -9.41
N ILE A 560 2.78 32.51 -8.85
CA ILE A 560 2.26 31.28 -9.47
C ILE A 560 1.14 30.71 -8.58
N ILE A 561 0.04 30.29 -9.19
CA ILE A 561 -0.92 29.34 -8.63
C ILE A 561 -0.85 28.06 -9.44
N THR A 562 -0.75 26.93 -8.77
CA THR A 562 -0.94 25.59 -9.36
C THR A 562 -2.28 25.04 -8.91
N VAL A 563 -3.03 24.43 -9.82
CA VAL A 563 -4.33 23.83 -9.51
C VAL A 563 -4.48 22.46 -10.18
N GLU A 564 -4.74 21.42 -9.40
CA GLU A 564 -4.77 20.04 -9.90
C GLU A 564 -5.85 19.16 -9.27
N ASP A 565 -6.43 18.28 -10.09
CA ASP A 565 -7.38 17.24 -9.67
C ASP A 565 -6.60 15.97 -9.28
N HIS A 566 -5.83 16.09 -8.21
CA HIS A 566 -4.85 15.15 -7.63
C HIS A 566 -4.59 15.57 -6.16
N TYR A 567 -3.98 14.72 -5.33
CA TYR A 567 -3.48 15.11 -4.01
C TYR A 567 -2.31 16.10 -4.10
N LYS A 568 -1.95 16.75 -2.98
CA LYS A 568 -0.88 17.77 -2.95
C LYS A 568 0.50 17.18 -3.19
N GLU A 569 0.72 15.96 -2.72
CA GLU A 569 1.99 15.25 -2.65
C GLU A 569 2.33 14.63 -4.01
N GLY A 570 3.53 14.88 -4.53
CA GLY A 570 4.01 14.33 -5.79
C GLY A 570 3.25 14.79 -7.05
N GLY A 571 2.30 15.73 -6.95
CA GLY A 571 1.53 16.25 -8.07
C GLY A 571 2.26 17.28 -8.96
N LEU A 572 1.48 17.96 -9.80
CA LEU A 572 1.87 19.13 -10.61
C LEU A 572 2.43 20.25 -9.72
N GLY A 573 1.79 20.54 -8.59
CA GLY A 573 2.21 21.59 -7.66
C GLY A 573 3.62 21.36 -7.11
N GLU A 574 4.01 20.12 -6.84
CA GLU A 574 5.38 19.78 -6.41
C GLU A 574 6.37 19.67 -7.56
N ALA A 575 5.93 19.29 -8.76
CA ALA A 575 6.74 19.41 -9.96
C ALA A 575 7.12 20.88 -10.24
N VAL A 576 6.17 21.80 -10.14
CA VAL A 576 6.37 23.24 -10.31
C VAL A 576 7.23 23.83 -9.19
N LEU A 577 6.94 23.53 -7.92
CA LEU A 577 7.78 23.95 -6.78
C LEU A 577 9.24 23.52 -6.97
N SER A 578 9.48 22.26 -7.35
CA SER A 578 10.83 21.75 -7.59
C SER A 578 11.53 22.47 -8.75
N ALA A 579 10.79 22.78 -9.82
CA ALA A 579 11.33 23.46 -11.00
C ALA A 579 11.67 24.95 -10.77
N VAL A 580 11.04 25.62 -9.80
CA VAL A 580 11.29 27.05 -9.49
C VAL A 580 12.01 27.29 -8.16
N ALA A 581 12.39 26.24 -7.42
CA ALA A 581 12.93 26.34 -6.06
C ALA A 581 14.20 27.23 -5.92
N THR A 582 14.96 27.42 -7.00
CA THR A 582 16.17 28.25 -7.04
C THR A 582 15.95 29.66 -7.58
N GLU A 583 14.72 30.02 -7.96
CA GLU A 583 14.41 31.28 -8.66
C GLU A 583 14.00 32.41 -7.69
N PRO A 584 14.79 33.49 -7.59
CA PRO A 584 14.55 34.54 -6.60
C PRO A 584 13.27 35.33 -6.91
N GLY A 585 12.38 35.42 -5.92
CA GLY A 585 11.14 36.18 -6.01
C GLY A 585 9.96 35.46 -6.65
N ILE A 586 10.11 34.17 -7.03
CA ILE A 586 8.98 33.34 -7.42
C ILE A 586 8.30 32.76 -6.17
N VAL A 587 6.97 32.76 -6.14
CA VAL A 587 6.11 32.23 -5.07
C VAL A 587 5.06 31.31 -5.70
N VAL A 588 4.89 30.11 -5.15
CA VAL A 588 3.91 29.13 -5.64
C VAL A 588 2.85 28.84 -4.58
N THR A 589 1.59 29.09 -4.91
CA THR A 589 0.42 28.57 -4.17
C THR A 589 -0.05 27.27 -4.82
N ARG A 590 -0.48 26.29 -4.00
CA ARG A 590 -1.03 24.99 -4.45
C ARG A 590 -2.51 24.87 -4.08
N LEU A 591 -3.37 24.66 -5.08
CA LEU A 591 -4.74 24.19 -4.93
C LEU A 591 -4.80 22.74 -5.41
N ALA A 592 -5.13 21.81 -4.51
CA ALA A 592 -5.13 20.38 -4.78
C ALA A 592 -6.00 19.67 -3.73
N VAL A 593 -6.46 18.46 -4.04
CA VAL A 593 -7.33 17.67 -3.17
C VAL A 593 -6.63 17.39 -1.84
N THR A 594 -7.35 17.59 -0.72
CA THR A 594 -6.74 17.69 0.62
C THR A 594 -6.96 16.46 1.53
N GLY A 595 -7.55 15.39 1.01
CA GLY A 595 -7.89 14.18 1.75
C GLY A 595 -8.85 13.30 0.93
N VAL A 596 -9.15 12.10 1.43
CA VAL A 596 -9.96 11.09 0.72
C VAL A 596 -11.31 11.67 0.29
N PRO A 597 -11.66 11.62 -1.02
CA PRO A 597 -12.91 12.20 -1.49
C PRO A 597 -14.18 11.41 -1.19
N ARG A 598 -15.31 11.92 -1.70
CA ARG A 598 -16.64 11.31 -1.62
C ARG A 598 -17.36 11.34 -2.98
N SER A 599 -18.41 10.54 -3.12
CA SER A 599 -19.38 10.69 -4.23
C SER A 599 -20.14 12.02 -4.17
N GLY A 600 -20.35 12.60 -5.35
CA GLY A 600 -21.10 13.84 -5.64
C GLY A 600 -21.02 14.13 -7.15
N LYS A 601 -21.66 15.19 -7.68
CA LYS A 601 -21.46 15.54 -9.10
C LYS A 601 -20.07 16.14 -9.32
N PRO A 602 -19.44 16.00 -10.50
CA PRO A 602 -18.08 16.51 -10.76
C PRO A 602 -17.84 17.96 -10.32
N GLN A 603 -18.73 18.91 -10.65
CA GLN A 603 -18.56 20.31 -10.26
C GLN A 603 -18.76 20.56 -8.76
N GLU A 604 -19.61 19.77 -8.10
CA GLU A 604 -19.85 19.86 -6.65
C GLU A 604 -18.59 19.42 -5.89
N LEU A 605 -17.90 18.40 -6.39
CA LEU A 605 -16.63 17.93 -5.83
C LEU A 605 -15.47 18.90 -6.13
N LEU A 606 -15.37 19.45 -7.34
CA LEU A 606 -14.36 20.46 -7.68
C LEU A 606 -14.47 21.72 -6.81
N ASP A 607 -15.69 22.17 -6.46
CA ASP A 607 -15.89 23.29 -5.54
C ASP A 607 -15.62 22.88 -4.08
N PHE A 608 -16.08 21.71 -3.63
CA PHE A 608 -15.86 21.21 -2.26
C PHE A 608 -14.38 21.00 -1.92
N TYR A 609 -13.59 20.45 -2.84
CA TYR A 609 -12.14 20.24 -2.67
C TYR A 609 -11.28 21.45 -3.08
N GLY A 610 -11.89 22.61 -3.31
CA GLY A 610 -11.17 23.89 -3.44
C GLY A 610 -10.39 24.09 -4.75
N ILE A 611 -10.74 23.37 -5.82
CA ILE A 611 -10.03 23.36 -7.11
C ILE A 611 -10.86 23.89 -8.30
N SER A 612 -12.11 24.29 -8.06
CA SER A 612 -12.98 24.97 -9.03
C SER A 612 -12.51 26.38 -9.44
N ALA A 613 -13.09 26.90 -10.52
CA ALA A 613 -12.88 28.26 -11.04
C ALA A 613 -13.05 29.36 -9.98
N LYS A 614 -14.03 29.21 -9.08
CA LYS A 614 -14.29 30.11 -7.94
C LYS A 614 -13.10 30.18 -6.98
N HIS A 615 -12.52 29.03 -6.64
CA HIS A 615 -11.40 28.94 -5.72
C HIS A 615 -10.08 29.42 -6.35
N ILE A 616 -9.88 29.16 -7.65
CA ILE A 616 -8.78 29.73 -8.42
C ILE A 616 -8.87 31.27 -8.48
N ALA A 617 -10.07 31.82 -8.71
CA ALA A 617 -10.28 33.26 -8.74
C ALA A 617 -9.99 33.91 -7.37
N ASN A 618 -10.54 33.34 -6.28
CA ASN A 618 -10.27 33.81 -4.91
C ASN A 618 -8.76 33.80 -4.58
N ALA A 619 -8.05 32.73 -4.95
CA ALA A 619 -6.60 32.64 -4.74
C ALA A 619 -5.81 33.69 -5.54
N ALA A 620 -6.28 34.06 -6.74
CA ALA A 620 -5.67 35.12 -7.54
C ALA A 620 -5.90 36.52 -6.95
N GLU A 621 -7.07 36.77 -6.35
CA GLU A 621 -7.39 38.06 -5.71
C GLU A 621 -6.42 38.45 -4.60
N GLU A 622 -5.98 37.48 -3.78
CA GLU A 622 -5.05 37.74 -2.68
C GLU A 622 -3.79 38.48 -3.13
N PHE A 623 -3.26 38.13 -4.31
CA PHE A 623 -2.06 38.78 -4.87
C PHE A 623 -2.35 40.21 -5.35
N VAL A 624 -3.53 40.45 -5.94
CA VAL A 624 -3.98 41.79 -6.36
C VAL A 624 -4.16 42.72 -5.16
N CYS A 625 -4.70 42.21 -4.05
CA CYS A 625 -4.87 42.97 -2.81
C CYS A 625 -3.52 43.28 -2.12
N LYS A 626 -2.59 42.32 -2.06
CA LYS A 626 -1.24 42.52 -1.51
C LYS A 626 -0.47 43.63 -2.25
N LEU A 627 -0.62 43.73 -3.57
CA LEU A 627 0.00 44.79 -4.39
C LEU A 627 -0.55 46.19 -4.06
N HIS A 628 -1.88 46.36 -3.96
CA HIS A 628 -2.51 47.66 -3.67
C HIS A 628 -2.11 48.25 -2.31
N LEU A 629 -1.75 47.42 -1.33
CA LEU A 629 -1.24 47.85 -0.02
C LEU A 629 0.21 48.37 -0.09
N SER A 630 1.04 47.81 -0.98
CA SER A 630 2.42 48.29 -1.20
C SER A 630 2.46 49.64 -1.93
N GLU A 631 1.58 49.86 -2.92
CA GLU A 631 1.50 51.15 -3.62
C GLU A 631 0.92 52.26 -2.75
N ASN A 632 -0.10 51.97 -1.92
CA ASN A 632 -0.66 52.95 -0.99
C ASN A 632 0.28 53.31 0.17
N SER A 633 1.14 52.39 0.63
CA SER A 633 2.14 52.69 1.66
C SER A 633 3.32 53.50 1.13
N SER A 634 3.72 53.31 -0.14
CA SER A 634 4.72 54.17 -0.81
C SER A 634 4.21 55.60 -1.03
N ARG A 635 2.95 55.78 -1.48
CA ARG A 635 2.30 57.11 -1.65
C ARG A 635 2.10 57.89 -0.35
N ARG A 636 2.12 57.25 0.82
CA ARG A 636 1.93 57.92 2.13
C ARG A 636 3.19 58.57 2.73
N ARG A 637 4.34 58.55 2.03
CA ARG A 637 5.60 59.16 2.54
C ARG A 637 5.80 60.65 2.23
N THR A 638 4.84 61.33 1.57
CA THR A 638 4.93 62.77 1.24
C THR A 638 3.67 63.53 1.64
N GLY A 639 3.60 63.99 2.90
CA GLY A 639 2.54 64.89 3.39
C GLY A 639 2.47 64.93 4.91
N GLN A 640 2.46 66.13 5.50
CA GLN A 640 2.21 66.32 6.94
C GLN A 640 0.71 66.41 7.23
N GLY A 641 0.27 65.87 8.37
CA GLY A 641 -1.08 66.06 8.90
C GLY A 641 -1.49 64.97 9.89
N HIS A 642 -1.68 65.33 11.16
CA HIS A 642 -2.34 64.46 12.13
C HIS A 642 -3.86 64.51 11.94
N LEU A 643 -4.51 63.36 11.81
CA LEU A 643 -5.79 63.10 12.47
C LEU A 643 -5.98 61.59 12.68
N PHE A 644 -6.72 61.22 13.73
CA PHE A 644 -7.01 59.84 14.08
C PHE A 644 -8.13 59.26 13.22
N CYS A 645 -8.01 57.98 12.85
CA CYS A 645 -9.17 57.13 12.61
C CYS A 645 -8.82 55.66 12.85
N LEU A 646 -9.24 55.10 13.99
CA LEU A 646 -9.34 53.64 14.12
C LEU A 646 -10.58 53.18 13.35
N SER A 647 -10.45 52.08 12.63
CA SER A 647 -11.58 51.23 12.27
C SER A 647 -11.24 49.80 12.70
N LEU A 648 -12.10 49.23 13.53
CA LEU A 648 -12.09 47.79 13.77
C LEU A 648 -12.63 47.11 12.51
N HIS A 649 -12.14 45.90 12.21
CA HIS A 649 -12.93 44.91 11.48
C HIS A 649 -13.11 43.72 12.41
N VAL A 650 -14.34 43.58 12.91
CA VAL A 650 -14.78 42.36 13.61
C VAL A 650 -15.25 41.40 12.52
N TRP A 651 -14.63 40.22 12.44
CA TRP A 651 -15.20 39.12 11.67
C TRP A 651 -16.36 38.51 12.48
N THR A 652 -17.55 38.51 11.89
CA THR A 652 -18.73 37.86 12.45
C THR A 652 -19.03 36.56 11.71
N SER A 653 -19.00 35.44 12.43
CA SER A 653 -19.38 34.13 11.90
C SER A 653 -20.14 33.31 12.96
N GLN A 654 -21.41 33.67 13.19
CA GLN A 654 -22.41 32.74 13.71
C GLN A 654 -23.71 32.91 12.92
N SER A 655 -24.05 31.91 12.11
CA SER A 655 -25.40 31.69 11.60
C SER A 655 -26.21 30.94 12.67
N SER A 656 -27.39 31.47 13.00
CA SER A 656 -28.15 31.10 14.19
C SER A 656 -29.11 29.92 14.00
N LEU A 657 -29.19 29.03 15.00
CA LEU A 657 -30.46 28.38 15.33
C LEU A 657 -31.47 29.46 15.73
N GLY A 658 -32.70 29.38 15.22
CA GLY A 658 -33.71 30.43 15.37
C GLY A 658 -34.81 30.12 16.39
N LEU A 659 -35.63 31.15 16.66
CA LEU A 659 -36.87 31.15 17.47
C LEU A 659 -36.63 31.07 19.01
N THR A 660 -37.21 31.91 19.87
CA THR A 660 -38.16 33.03 19.64
C THR A 660 -38.06 34.17 20.67
N GLN A 661 -38.40 35.37 20.17
CA GLN A 661 -38.85 36.63 20.80
C GLN A 661 -39.56 36.58 22.19
N PRO A 662 -39.83 37.75 22.84
CA PRO A 662 -38.98 38.94 23.09
C PRO A 662 -39.22 39.57 24.49
N LEU A 663 -38.56 40.70 24.84
CA LEU A 663 -39.21 41.82 25.57
C LEU A 663 -38.42 43.15 25.44
N LYS A 664 -38.98 44.27 25.94
CA LYS A 664 -38.60 45.65 25.55
C LYS A 664 -38.24 46.56 26.74
N GLY A 665 -37.25 47.44 26.52
CA GLY A 665 -37.03 48.69 27.27
C GLY A 665 -36.19 48.53 28.55
N TRP A 666 -35.43 49.54 29.01
CA TRP A 666 -35.48 50.98 28.69
C TRP A 666 -34.08 51.64 28.64
N ARG A 667 -33.99 52.98 28.59
CA ARG A 667 -32.73 53.75 28.43
C ARG A 667 -32.23 54.39 29.73
N SER A 668 -30.90 54.40 29.88
CA SER A 668 -30.10 55.27 30.78
C SER A 668 -30.22 54.97 32.29
N LYS A 669 -29.25 55.33 33.15
CA LYS A 669 -28.20 56.37 33.02
C LYS A 669 -26.95 56.03 33.87
N THR A 670 -25.76 56.31 33.32
CA THR A 670 -24.49 56.68 34.00
C THR A 670 -23.98 55.98 35.28
N GLU A 671 -22.77 55.41 35.14
CA GLU A 671 -21.64 55.36 36.10
C GLU A 671 -21.51 54.24 37.17
N ASN A 672 -20.25 53.81 37.34
CA ASN A 672 -19.63 52.99 38.40
C ASN A 672 -20.18 51.60 38.76
N SER A 673 -19.59 50.54 38.17
CA SER A 673 -19.67 49.17 38.72
C SER A 673 -18.51 48.24 38.31
N THR A 674 -17.30 48.41 38.89
CA THR A 674 -16.16 47.48 38.73
C THR A 674 -15.83 46.68 40.00
N ASN A 675 -16.88 46.25 40.73
CA ASN A 675 -16.75 45.48 41.99
C ASN A 675 -17.61 44.19 42.04
N GLY A 676 -18.32 43.82 40.98
CA GLY A 676 -19.23 42.67 40.98
C GLY A 676 -18.54 41.30 40.96
N LEU A 677 -17.71 41.04 39.92
CA LEU A 677 -17.09 39.72 39.72
C LEU A 677 -16.17 39.30 40.88
N THR A 678 -15.50 40.25 41.51
CA THR A 678 -14.53 40.00 42.59
C THR A 678 -15.19 39.53 43.89
N SER A 679 -16.50 39.75 44.08
CA SER A 679 -17.26 39.13 45.18
C SER A 679 -17.56 37.67 44.85
N ALA A 680 -18.27 37.42 43.74
CA ALA A 680 -18.71 36.08 43.36
C ALA A 680 -17.56 35.06 43.27
N LEU A 681 -16.38 35.48 42.81
CA LEU A 681 -15.18 34.65 42.78
C LEU A 681 -14.60 34.33 44.18
N LYS A 682 -14.78 35.18 45.18
CA LYS A 682 -14.42 34.88 46.58
C LYS A 682 -15.43 33.96 47.25
N ASP A 683 -16.71 34.20 47.00
CA ASP A 683 -17.81 33.44 47.60
C ASP A 683 -17.73 31.96 47.16
N LEU A 684 -17.49 31.71 45.86
CA LEU A 684 -17.23 30.37 45.32
C LEU A 684 -15.94 29.71 45.85
N TYR A 685 -14.89 30.48 46.12
CA TYR A 685 -13.63 29.94 46.65
C TYR A 685 -13.76 29.53 48.12
N THR A 686 -14.56 30.28 48.89
CA THR A 686 -14.81 30.00 50.31
C THR A 686 -15.64 28.74 50.49
N GLU A 687 -16.67 28.53 49.66
CA GLU A 687 -17.50 27.32 49.73
C GLU A 687 -16.74 26.06 49.28
N LYS A 688 -15.84 26.17 48.27
CA LYS A 688 -14.95 25.06 47.89
C LYS A 688 -14.06 24.62 49.07
N GLN A 689 -13.50 25.56 49.82
CA GLN A 689 -12.60 25.22 50.93
C GLN A 689 -13.36 24.54 52.08
N ARG A 690 -14.57 25.02 52.38
CA ARG A 690 -15.46 24.47 53.42
C ARG A 690 -15.85 23.01 53.18
N LEU A 691 -15.94 22.59 51.91
CA LEU A 691 -16.21 21.20 51.54
C LEU A 691 -14.99 20.28 51.71
N LEU A 692 -13.76 20.81 51.54
CA LEU A 692 -12.51 20.08 51.73
C LEU A 692 -12.18 19.86 53.22
N ASP A 693 -12.44 20.85 54.07
CA ASP A 693 -12.18 20.72 55.51
C ASP A 693 -13.11 19.67 56.15
N ASN A 694 -14.36 19.57 55.67
CA ASN A 694 -15.32 18.53 56.08
C ASN A 694 -14.94 17.10 55.66
N SER A 695 -14.05 16.90 54.67
CA SER A 695 -13.65 15.55 54.23
C SER A 695 -12.48 14.97 55.04
N LYS A 696 -11.77 15.79 55.83
CA LYS A 696 -10.62 15.34 56.61
C LYS A 696 -10.97 14.82 58.01
N ALA A 697 -12.04 15.30 58.62
CA ALA A 697 -12.45 14.93 59.98
C ALA A 697 -13.15 13.56 60.06
N LYS A 698 -12.61 12.53 59.38
CA LYS A 698 -13.24 11.20 59.31
C LYS A 698 -12.33 10.00 59.00
N VAL A 699 -11.00 10.17 58.99
CA VAL A 699 -10.01 9.09 58.83
C VAL A 699 -8.80 9.36 59.74
N GLU A 700 -9.07 9.56 61.03
CA GLU A 700 -8.10 9.68 62.12
C GLU A 700 -8.73 9.02 63.37
N GLU A 701 -8.75 7.67 63.40
CA GLU A 701 -9.04 6.83 64.59
C GLU A 701 -8.76 5.35 64.21
N GLU A 702 -7.50 4.91 64.36
CA GLU A 702 -6.98 3.53 64.61
C GLU A 702 -5.46 3.50 64.30
N GLU A 703 -4.72 4.22 65.15
CA GLU A 703 -3.39 3.85 65.68
C GLU A 703 -3.54 2.52 66.49
N ASP A 704 -2.54 1.68 66.78
CA ASP A 704 -1.06 1.85 66.75
C ASP A 704 -0.33 0.47 66.80
N ASP A 705 1.00 0.51 66.97
CA ASP A 705 1.89 -0.45 67.68
C ASP A 705 2.53 -1.73 67.03
N ASP A 706 3.76 -1.98 67.53
CA ASP A 706 4.62 -3.17 67.66
C ASP A 706 5.47 -3.77 66.47
N ASP A 707 6.75 -3.38 66.51
CA ASP A 707 8.00 -4.20 66.63
C ASP A 707 8.64 -5.00 65.45
N ASP A 708 9.85 -4.55 65.09
CA ASP A 708 11.17 -5.25 65.06
C ASP A 708 11.22 -6.80 64.96
N ASP A 709 12.01 -7.37 64.02
CA ASP A 709 13.44 -7.68 64.29
C ASP A 709 14.24 -8.29 63.09
N GLU A 710 15.57 -8.11 63.20
CA GLU A 710 16.76 -8.83 62.65
C GLU A 710 16.93 -9.25 61.14
N ASP A 711 18.17 -9.03 60.67
CA ASP A 711 18.78 -9.64 59.46
C ASP A 711 19.34 -11.06 59.78
N ASP A 712 19.51 -11.95 58.81
CA ASP A 712 20.80 -12.63 58.55
C ASP A 712 20.80 -13.60 57.34
N ASP A 713 22.01 -13.76 56.82
CA ASP A 713 22.52 -14.42 55.61
C ASP A 713 22.37 -15.97 55.44
N ASP A 714 22.76 -16.41 54.23
CA ASP A 714 23.47 -17.66 53.86
C ASP A 714 22.79 -19.03 53.54
N ASP A 715 23.34 -19.60 52.46
CA ASP A 715 23.68 -21.00 52.10
C ASP A 715 22.65 -22.13 51.79
N GLU A 716 22.64 -22.48 50.49
CA GLU A 716 22.98 -23.78 49.84
C GLU A 716 22.31 -25.14 50.20
N GLU A 717 22.15 -25.98 49.16
CA GLU A 717 21.97 -27.46 49.12
C GLU A 717 20.71 -28.07 49.81
N GLU A 718 20.21 -29.27 49.45
CA GLU A 718 19.97 -29.96 48.15
C GLU A 718 19.02 -31.16 48.45
N GLU A 719 18.33 -31.72 47.43
CA GLU A 719 17.60 -33.02 47.48
C GLU A 719 16.39 -33.10 48.48
N GLU A 720 15.47 -34.09 48.50
CA GLU A 720 15.37 -35.42 47.86
C GLU A 720 13.85 -35.84 47.72
N GLU A 721 13.49 -36.59 46.67
CA GLU A 721 12.34 -37.55 46.54
C GLU A 721 10.85 -37.07 46.79
N GLU A 722 9.77 -37.81 46.45
CA GLU A 722 9.55 -39.21 45.99
C GLU A 722 8.36 -39.31 44.97
N ASP A 723 8.11 -40.50 44.39
CA ASP A 723 7.20 -40.79 43.26
C ASP A 723 5.67 -40.89 43.54
N GLU A 724 4.83 -40.90 42.49
CA GLU A 724 3.66 -41.82 42.38
C GLU A 724 3.11 -41.99 40.91
N GLU A 725 3.68 -42.98 40.19
CA GLU A 725 3.16 -43.90 39.14
C GLU A 725 2.30 -43.47 37.91
N GLU A 726 2.26 -44.35 36.88
CA GLU A 726 1.67 -44.16 35.53
C GLU A 726 0.42 -45.06 35.28
N GLU A 727 0.20 -45.49 34.02
CA GLU A 727 -0.88 -46.36 33.47
C GLU A 727 -2.27 -45.69 33.31
N GLU A 728 -3.04 -45.90 32.22
CA GLU A 728 -3.01 -46.94 31.16
C GLU A 728 -3.38 -46.33 29.76
N GLU A 729 -3.00 -46.98 28.65
CA GLU A 729 -3.39 -46.62 27.26
C GLU A 729 -4.48 -47.59 26.69
N GLU A 730 -4.86 -47.40 25.41
CA GLU A 730 -5.73 -48.29 24.59
C GLU A 730 -7.25 -48.24 24.96
N GLU A 731 -8.22 -48.56 24.10
CA GLU A 731 -8.22 -49.27 22.80
C GLU A 731 -9.37 -48.80 21.85
N GLU A 732 -9.06 -48.65 20.55
CA GLU A 732 -9.87 -48.84 19.30
C GLU A 732 -11.27 -48.20 19.01
N GLU A 733 -11.76 -48.51 17.80
CA GLU A 733 -12.87 -47.90 17.03
C GLU A 733 -14.12 -48.81 16.99
N GLU A 734 -15.34 -48.25 16.96
CA GLU A 734 -16.48 -48.87 16.24
C GLU A 734 -17.41 -47.80 15.63
N GLU A 735 -17.81 -47.99 14.37
CA GLU A 735 -18.91 -47.29 13.69
C GLU A 735 -20.16 -48.20 13.68
N GLU A 736 -21.34 -47.70 14.04
CA GLU A 736 -22.62 -48.21 13.49
C GLU A 736 -23.63 -47.07 13.27
N GLU A 737 -24.36 -47.15 12.15
CA GLU A 737 -25.52 -46.30 11.82
C GLU A 737 -26.82 -46.90 12.40
N VAL A 738 -27.92 -46.13 12.44
CA VAL A 738 -29.26 -46.46 11.87
C VAL A 738 -30.34 -45.49 12.38
N GLU A 739 -31.44 -45.39 11.63
CA GLU A 739 -32.41 -44.30 11.60
C GLU A 739 -33.70 -44.52 12.45
N GLU A 740 -34.37 -43.39 12.71
CA GLU A 740 -35.83 -43.14 12.61
C GLU A 740 -36.89 -43.52 13.70
N GLU A 741 -37.88 -42.60 13.71
CA GLU A 741 -39.26 -42.57 14.26
C GLU A 741 -39.60 -42.29 15.76
N GLU A 742 -40.58 -41.38 15.92
CA GLU A 742 -41.33 -41.00 17.14
C GLU A 742 -42.61 -41.89 17.28
N PRO A 743 -43.78 -41.51 17.89
CA PRO A 743 -44.12 -40.45 18.87
C PRO A 743 -45.06 -40.87 20.04
N THR A 744 -45.20 -40.02 21.07
CA THR A 744 -46.48 -39.83 21.82
C THR A 744 -46.62 -38.45 22.50
N GLU A 745 -47.60 -37.68 22.03
CA GLU A 745 -48.65 -36.91 22.77
C GLU A 745 -48.70 -36.93 24.33
N VAL A 746 -49.22 -35.96 25.11
CA VAL A 746 -49.84 -34.59 25.03
C VAL A 746 -49.95 -34.05 26.52
N PRO A 747 -50.52 -32.88 26.95
CA PRO A 747 -51.29 -31.82 26.27
C PRO A 747 -51.03 -30.31 26.64
N ASN A 748 -50.79 -29.50 25.62
CA ASN A 748 -51.58 -28.30 25.24
C ASN A 748 -52.18 -27.31 26.29
N ASN A 749 -51.72 -26.04 26.26
CA ASN A 749 -52.43 -24.73 26.36
C ASN A 749 -51.44 -23.64 26.86
N GLN A 750 -51.45 -22.37 26.42
CA GLN A 750 -52.48 -21.58 25.73
C GLN A 750 -51.99 -20.90 24.44
N THR A 751 -52.93 -20.37 23.67
CA THR A 751 -52.79 -19.76 22.34
C THR A 751 -52.11 -18.39 22.30
N GLU A 752 -51.20 -18.19 21.34
CA GLU A 752 -51.17 -17.00 20.47
C GLU A 752 -51.02 -17.44 19.00
N ALA A 753 -51.38 -16.57 18.05
CA ALA A 753 -51.70 -16.98 16.68
C ALA A 753 -50.49 -17.03 15.73
N HIS A 754 -50.27 -18.18 15.08
CA HIS A 754 -49.41 -18.28 13.91
C HIS A 754 -50.04 -17.56 12.70
N ILE A 755 -49.40 -16.49 12.23
CA ILE A 755 -49.62 -15.96 10.88
C ILE A 755 -48.54 -16.56 9.97
N SER A 756 -48.92 -17.52 9.12
CA SER A 756 -48.06 -18.00 8.04
C SER A 756 -48.05 -16.98 6.90
N LEU A 757 -46.99 -16.17 6.82
CA LEU A 757 -46.76 -15.30 5.68
C LEU A 757 -46.30 -16.15 4.47
N GLY A 758 -47.02 -16.02 3.36
CA GLY A 758 -46.66 -16.68 2.11
C GLY A 758 -45.47 -16.03 1.40
N PRO A 759 -45.08 -16.51 0.20
CA PRO A 759 -43.87 -16.10 -0.54
C PRO A 759 -43.87 -14.66 -1.10
N SER A 760 -44.56 -13.71 -0.46
CA SER A 760 -44.75 -12.33 -0.91
C SER A 760 -44.64 -11.29 0.21
N GLN A 761 -43.99 -11.63 1.34
CA GLN A 761 -43.59 -10.68 2.39
C GLN A 761 -42.17 -10.95 2.91
N GLN A 762 -41.19 -10.90 2.01
CA GLN A 762 -39.83 -10.50 2.40
C GLN A 762 -39.85 -9.00 2.80
N PRO A 763 -38.95 -8.52 3.66
CA PRO A 763 -38.83 -7.08 3.93
C PRO A 763 -38.44 -6.37 2.64
N THR A 764 -39.31 -5.51 2.10
CA THR A 764 -39.16 -4.83 0.81
C THR A 764 -38.08 -3.74 0.77
N GLU A 765 -37.20 -3.72 1.77
CA GLU A 765 -36.30 -2.61 2.09
C GLU A 765 -34.84 -3.08 2.31
N CYS A 766 -34.61 -4.35 2.63
CA CYS A 766 -33.25 -4.91 2.69
C CYS A 766 -32.74 -5.24 1.28
N VAL A 767 -31.49 -4.86 1.00
CA VAL A 767 -30.78 -5.22 -0.24
C VAL A 767 -30.15 -6.60 -0.05
N VAL A 768 -30.63 -7.59 -0.79
CA VAL A 768 -30.07 -8.95 -0.81
C VAL A 768 -29.34 -9.17 -2.14
N GLY A 769 -28.00 -9.27 -2.06
CA GLY A 769 -27.13 -9.66 -3.16
C GLY A 769 -26.86 -11.17 -3.19
N ALA A 770 -25.90 -11.59 -4.02
CA ALA A 770 -25.55 -13.00 -4.16
C ALA A 770 -24.85 -13.59 -2.92
N ALA A 771 -24.02 -12.79 -2.23
CA ALA A 771 -23.26 -13.20 -1.05
C ALA A 771 -23.34 -12.18 0.12
N GLU A 772 -24.14 -11.13 -0.02
CA GLU A 772 -24.26 -10.05 0.97
C GLU A 772 -25.72 -9.67 1.21
N ILE A 773 -26.08 -9.39 2.47
CA ILE A 773 -27.33 -8.76 2.88
C ILE A 773 -26.99 -7.41 3.53
N SER A 774 -27.65 -6.32 3.11
CA SER A 774 -27.64 -5.05 3.84
C SER A 774 -29.07 -4.58 4.14
N CYS A 775 -29.36 -4.39 5.43
CA CYS A 775 -30.60 -3.84 5.97
C CYS A 775 -30.34 -2.49 6.67
N ARG A 776 -29.34 -1.74 6.20
CA ARG A 776 -28.79 -0.55 6.87
C ARG A 776 -29.77 0.61 7.01
N GLY A 777 -29.88 1.16 8.22
CA GLY A 777 -30.63 2.40 8.47
C GLY A 777 -32.16 2.28 8.41
N LEU A 778 -32.71 1.06 8.36
CA LEU A 778 -34.14 0.79 8.13
C LEU A 778 -35.01 0.90 9.41
N GLY A 779 -34.40 1.08 10.58
CA GLY A 779 -35.12 1.14 11.85
C GLY A 779 -35.71 -0.20 12.32
N LEU A 780 -35.16 -1.33 11.86
CA LEU A 780 -35.61 -2.67 12.22
C LEU A 780 -35.47 -2.93 13.72
N SER A 781 -36.54 -3.39 14.36
CA SER A 781 -36.56 -3.73 15.80
C SER A 781 -36.36 -5.23 16.10
N ARG A 782 -36.35 -6.06 15.05
CA ARG A 782 -36.05 -7.50 15.06
C ARG A 782 -35.30 -7.86 13.77
N LEU A 783 -34.42 -8.85 13.82
CA LEU A 783 -33.69 -9.33 12.64
C LEU A 783 -34.62 -10.18 11.75
N PRO A 784 -34.73 -9.92 10.43
CA PRO A 784 -35.53 -10.74 9.54
C PRO A 784 -34.92 -12.12 9.34
N THR A 785 -35.74 -13.18 9.27
CA THR A 785 -35.23 -14.54 9.04
C THR A 785 -34.76 -14.70 7.60
N PHE A 786 -33.47 -14.98 7.42
CA PHE A 786 -32.87 -15.31 6.13
C PHE A 786 -32.46 -16.78 6.09
N ASN A 787 -32.65 -17.42 4.93
CA ASN A 787 -32.24 -18.80 4.68
C ASN A 787 -31.55 -18.87 3.32
N ASN A 788 -30.26 -18.50 3.31
CA ASN A 788 -29.39 -18.60 2.15
C ASN A 788 -27.95 -18.87 2.63
N PRO A 789 -27.41 -20.10 2.44
CA PRO A 789 -26.07 -20.44 2.89
C PRO A 789 -24.97 -19.73 2.07
N ASP A 790 -25.26 -19.15 0.91
CA ASP A 790 -24.25 -18.47 0.08
C ASP A 790 -23.88 -17.07 0.61
N ILE A 791 -24.60 -16.56 1.63
CA ILE A 791 -24.33 -15.26 2.24
C ILE A 791 -23.10 -15.34 3.17
N THR A 792 -22.08 -14.57 2.82
CA THR A 792 -20.83 -14.43 3.59
C THR A 792 -20.73 -13.09 4.33
N LYS A 793 -21.57 -12.09 4.01
CA LYS A 793 -21.59 -10.78 4.68
C LYS A 793 -23.01 -10.30 5.03
N MET A 794 -23.16 -9.70 6.21
CA MET A 794 -24.43 -9.14 6.69
C MET A 794 -24.22 -7.78 7.38
N ASP A 795 -24.86 -6.74 6.84
CA ASP A 795 -24.89 -5.37 7.35
C ASP A 795 -26.29 -5.08 7.95
N MET A 796 -26.32 -4.86 9.26
CA MET A 796 -27.50 -4.44 10.03
C MET A 796 -27.28 -3.07 10.71
N THR A 797 -26.33 -2.27 10.22
CA THR A 797 -25.94 -0.99 10.83
C THR A 797 -27.12 -0.03 10.97
N GLY A 798 -27.23 0.69 12.09
CA GLY A 798 -28.13 1.85 12.21
C GLY A 798 -29.61 1.48 12.37
N ASN A 799 -29.90 0.38 13.06
CA ASN A 799 -31.26 -0.12 13.28
C ASN A 799 -31.69 0.06 14.75
N MET A 800 -32.75 -0.61 15.18
CA MET A 800 -33.28 -0.58 16.55
C MET A 800 -33.32 -1.97 17.18
N LEU A 801 -32.38 -2.85 16.79
CA LEU A 801 -32.30 -4.23 17.27
C LEU A 801 -32.00 -4.24 18.77
N LYS A 802 -32.78 -5.03 19.53
CA LYS A 802 -32.69 -5.13 21.00
C LYS A 802 -32.51 -6.53 21.55
N ASN A 803 -32.78 -7.56 20.75
CA ASN A 803 -32.66 -8.96 21.09
C ASN A 803 -32.36 -9.72 19.79
N LEU A 804 -31.44 -10.67 19.86
CA LEU A 804 -31.11 -11.60 18.79
C LEU A 804 -31.18 -13.02 19.36
N LEU A 805 -31.66 -13.97 18.57
CA LEU A 805 -31.81 -15.37 18.98
C LEU A 805 -30.94 -16.26 18.09
N PRO A 806 -30.40 -17.39 18.60
CA PRO A 806 -29.55 -18.30 17.80
C PRO A 806 -30.20 -18.79 16.50
N LYS A 807 -31.53 -18.88 16.47
CA LYS A 807 -32.30 -19.25 15.27
C LYS A 807 -32.26 -18.20 14.16
N ASP A 808 -32.06 -16.92 14.50
CA ASP A 808 -32.18 -15.81 13.56
C ASP A 808 -31.02 -15.82 12.54
N PHE A 809 -29.89 -16.45 12.91
CA PHE A 809 -28.72 -16.70 12.07
C PHE A 809 -28.64 -18.13 11.49
N SER A 810 -29.58 -19.02 11.82
CA SER A 810 -29.46 -20.47 11.53
C SER A 810 -29.36 -20.84 10.04
N GLY A 811 -29.88 -19.98 9.16
CA GLY A 811 -29.81 -20.11 7.70
C GLY A 811 -28.60 -19.42 7.03
N LEU A 812 -27.64 -18.92 7.82
CA LEU A 812 -26.49 -18.10 7.38
C LEU A 812 -25.15 -18.74 7.78
N LYS A 813 -25.00 -20.05 7.54
CA LYS A 813 -23.88 -20.86 8.08
C LYS A 813 -22.48 -20.45 7.60
N ASN A 814 -22.36 -19.77 6.46
CA ASN A 814 -21.09 -19.32 5.88
C ASN A 814 -20.78 -17.83 6.15
N LEU A 815 -21.48 -17.21 7.10
CA LEU A 815 -21.33 -15.78 7.42
C LEU A 815 -19.94 -15.48 7.99
N GLY A 816 -19.09 -14.81 7.19
CA GLY A 816 -17.73 -14.38 7.53
C GLY A 816 -17.63 -12.96 8.09
N THR A 817 -18.60 -12.09 7.80
CA THR A 817 -18.64 -10.69 8.27
C THR A 817 -20.04 -10.30 8.75
N LEU A 818 -20.14 -9.78 9.98
CA LEU A 818 -21.39 -9.31 10.58
C LEU A 818 -21.22 -7.93 11.19
N ASP A 819 -21.97 -6.94 10.71
CA ASP A 819 -22.04 -5.59 11.27
C ASP A 819 -23.40 -5.39 11.96
N LEU A 820 -23.36 -5.20 13.28
CA LEU A 820 -24.49 -4.93 14.16
C LEU A 820 -24.39 -3.52 14.79
N SER A 821 -23.56 -2.64 14.23
CA SER A 821 -23.29 -1.31 14.81
C SER A 821 -24.53 -0.41 14.85
N LYS A 822 -24.54 0.59 15.74
CA LYS A 822 -25.56 1.65 15.82
C LYS A 822 -26.96 1.05 16.02
N ASN A 823 -27.07 0.18 17.02
CA ASN A 823 -28.29 -0.53 17.40
C ASN A 823 -28.63 -0.25 18.88
N GLN A 824 -29.44 -1.10 19.51
CA GLN A 824 -29.85 -0.96 20.91
C GLN A 824 -29.63 -2.28 21.67
N LEU A 825 -28.56 -3.02 21.31
CA LEU A 825 -28.20 -4.29 21.93
C LEU A 825 -27.70 -4.07 23.37
N VAL A 826 -28.17 -4.93 24.27
CA VAL A 826 -27.82 -5.02 25.70
C VAL A 826 -27.35 -6.46 25.99
N ASP A 827 -26.83 -6.74 27.18
CA ASP A 827 -26.17 -8.02 27.49
C ASP A 827 -27.11 -9.24 27.25
N ASP A 828 -28.37 -9.15 27.67
CA ASP A 828 -29.40 -10.16 27.42
C ASP A 828 -29.73 -10.37 25.92
N ALA A 829 -29.41 -9.39 25.06
CA ALA A 829 -29.70 -9.41 23.63
C ALA A 829 -28.82 -10.39 22.85
N LEU A 830 -27.67 -10.77 23.40
CA LEU A 830 -26.67 -11.66 22.82
C LEU A 830 -26.51 -12.91 23.68
N GLY A 831 -27.64 -13.47 24.14
CA GLY A 831 -27.69 -14.61 25.07
C GLY A 831 -26.77 -15.77 24.68
N GLN A 832 -26.23 -16.47 25.69
CA GLN A 832 -25.00 -17.28 25.76
C GLN A 832 -24.49 -18.10 24.55
N ARG A 833 -25.30 -18.38 23.52
CA ARG A 833 -24.88 -19.11 22.29
C ARG A 833 -25.39 -18.49 20.98
N THR A 834 -25.70 -17.18 20.98
CA THR A 834 -26.29 -16.50 19.82
C THR A 834 -25.31 -16.31 18.67
N LEU A 835 -24.04 -15.99 18.96
CA LEU A 835 -22.99 -15.80 17.96
C LEU A 835 -21.99 -16.97 17.89
N SER A 836 -21.87 -17.78 18.95
CA SER A 836 -20.92 -18.91 19.03
C SER A 836 -21.05 -19.94 17.92
N ASN A 837 -22.24 -20.08 17.34
CA ASN A 837 -22.54 -21.07 16.30
C ASN A 837 -22.11 -20.60 14.89
N LEU A 838 -21.63 -19.36 14.75
CA LEU A 838 -21.11 -18.81 13.49
C LEU A 838 -19.62 -19.17 13.33
N THR A 839 -19.33 -20.46 13.12
CA THR A 839 -17.98 -21.04 13.11
C THR A 839 -17.07 -20.58 11.96
N LEU A 840 -17.57 -19.72 11.07
CA LEU A 840 -16.82 -19.12 9.96
C LEU A 840 -16.74 -17.58 10.07
N LEU A 841 -17.29 -16.98 11.13
CA LEU A 841 -17.31 -15.53 11.33
C LEU A 841 -15.90 -15.04 11.71
N LYS A 842 -15.31 -14.24 10.83
CA LYS A 842 -13.99 -13.63 10.99
C LYS A 842 -14.05 -12.18 11.48
N MET A 843 -15.08 -11.44 11.07
CA MET A 843 -15.24 -10.02 11.40
C MET A 843 -16.58 -9.75 12.07
N LEU A 844 -16.57 -9.15 13.25
CA LEU A 844 -17.76 -8.73 13.99
C LEU A 844 -17.62 -7.27 14.44
N ASN A 845 -18.61 -6.44 14.09
CA ASN A 845 -18.73 -5.09 14.61
C ASN A 845 -20.01 -4.94 15.47
N LEU A 846 -19.85 -4.42 16.68
CA LEU A 846 -20.85 -4.17 17.72
C LEU A 846 -20.87 -2.70 18.19
N ASP A 847 -20.25 -1.78 17.45
CA ASP A 847 -20.08 -0.37 17.83
C ASP A 847 -21.40 0.36 18.11
N ASP A 848 -21.37 1.44 18.89
CA ASP A 848 -22.52 2.31 19.17
C ASP A 848 -23.76 1.51 19.66
N ASN A 849 -23.55 0.63 20.64
CA ASN A 849 -24.58 -0.18 21.29
C ASN A 849 -24.63 0.13 22.80
N LEU A 850 -25.30 -0.71 23.59
CA LEU A 850 -25.56 -0.49 25.01
C LEU A 850 -24.99 -1.62 25.90
N LEU A 851 -24.03 -2.40 25.38
CA LEU A 851 -23.45 -3.56 26.06
C LEU A 851 -22.60 -3.14 27.28
N THR A 852 -22.84 -3.78 28.42
CA THR A 852 -22.10 -3.59 29.68
C THR A 852 -21.10 -4.71 29.98
N THR A 853 -21.25 -5.87 29.33
CA THR A 853 -20.29 -6.99 29.38
C THR A 853 -20.02 -7.53 27.97
N LEU A 854 -18.88 -8.22 27.80
CA LEU A 854 -18.53 -8.85 26.54
C LEU A 854 -19.39 -10.11 26.31
N PRO A 855 -20.05 -10.26 25.13
CA PRO A 855 -20.86 -11.44 24.83
C PRO A 855 -20.01 -12.70 24.59
N VAL A 856 -20.66 -13.87 24.49
CA VAL A 856 -19.97 -15.10 24.07
C VAL A 856 -19.71 -15.07 22.56
N LEU A 857 -18.43 -15.06 22.19
CA LEU A 857 -17.93 -14.84 20.83
C LEU A 857 -17.53 -16.16 20.15
N PRO A 858 -17.64 -16.28 18.81
CA PRO A 858 -17.13 -17.42 18.06
C PRO A 858 -15.60 -17.40 17.93
N VAL A 859 -14.97 -18.57 18.09
CA VAL A 859 -13.50 -18.77 18.07
C VAL A 859 -12.82 -18.51 16.72
N SER A 860 -13.61 -18.31 15.66
CA SER A 860 -13.14 -18.00 14.30
C SER A 860 -12.83 -16.52 14.06
N LEU A 861 -13.07 -15.63 15.03
CA LEU A 861 -12.88 -14.19 14.85
C LEU A 861 -11.39 -13.82 14.69
N GLU A 862 -11.16 -12.99 13.68
CA GLU A 862 -9.89 -12.33 13.34
C GLU A 862 -9.95 -10.82 13.66
N MET A 863 -11.15 -10.23 13.67
CA MET A 863 -11.39 -8.83 14.04
C MET A 863 -12.67 -8.66 14.86
N LEU A 864 -12.57 -7.96 15.99
CA LEU A 864 -13.69 -7.54 16.82
C LEU A 864 -13.65 -6.03 17.06
N SER A 865 -14.78 -5.37 16.84
CA SER A 865 -15.01 -3.95 17.09
C SER A 865 -16.21 -3.79 18.02
N ILE A 866 -16.04 -3.12 19.16
CA ILE A 866 -17.11 -2.90 20.16
C ILE A 866 -16.98 -1.51 20.81
N ASN A 867 -16.67 -0.52 19.98
CA ASN A 867 -16.44 0.88 20.36
C ASN A 867 -17.74 1.57 20.80
N ASN A 868 -17.66 2.67 21.56
CA ASN A 868 -18.80 3.46 22.04
C ASN A 868 -19.93 2.60 22.63
N ASN A 869 -19.56 1.74 23.57
CA ASN A 869 -20.48 0.87 24.32
C ASN A 869 -20.44 1.28 25.81
N ARG A 870 -20.71 0.36 26.74
CA ARG A 870 -20.76 0.63 28.18
C ARG A 870 -20.01 -0.44 28.98
N LEU A 871 -19.02 -1.10 28.37
CA LEU A 871 -18.31 -2.22 28.95
C LEU A 871 -17.67 -1.85 30.29
N ARG A 872 -17.94 -2.65 31.33
CA ARG A 872 -17.47 -2.47 32.72
C ARG A 872 -16.90 -3.75 33.34
N SER A 873 -16.63 -4.77 32.52
CA SER A 873 -15.96 -5.97 32.99
C SER A 873 -15.32 -6.71 31.82
N ILE A 874 -14.00 -6.92 31.90
CA ILE A 874 -13.25 -7.83 31.05
C ILE A 874 -12.49 -8.79 31.98
N THR A 875 -12.89 -10.05 31.98
CA THR A 875 -12.38 -11.09 32.88
C THR A 875 -11.32 -11.94 32.19
N THR A 876 -10.58 -12.74 32.96
CA THR A 876 -9.67 -13.79 32.44
C THR A 876 -10.33 -14.80 31.49
N HIS A 877 -11.67 -14.88 31.49
CA HIS A 877 -12.44 -15.80 30.64
C HIS A 877 -13.03 -15.12 29.41
N SER A 878 -13.05 -13.78 29.34
CA SER A 878 -13.80 -13.03 28.33
C SER A 878 -13.31 -13.29 26.90
N PHE A 879 -12.02 -13.52 26.71
CA PHE A 879 -11.41 -13.81 25.41
C PHE A 879 -10.97 -15.27 25.23
N ARG A 880 -11.44 -16.20 26.09
CA ARG A 880 -10.99 -17.60 26.10
C ARG A 880 -11.29 -18.29 24.76
N GLY A 881 -10.24 -18.77 24.09
CA GLY A 881 -10.34 -19.49 22.82
C GLY A 881 -10.34 -18.59 21.57
N LEU A 882 -10.23 -17.26 21.72
CA LEU A 882 -10.14 -16.32 20.59
C LEU A 882 -8.69 -16.17 20.08
N ALA A 883 -7.93 -17.26 19.99
CA ALA A 883 -6.52 -17.24 19.62
C ALA A 883 -6.27 -16.70 18.20
N ASN A 884 -7.29 -16.73 17.33
CA ASN A 884 -7.24 -16.19 15.96
C ASN A 884 -7.38 -14.66 15.87
N LEU A 885 -7.71 -13.97 16.97
CA LEU A 885 -8.05 -12.54 16.95
C LEU A 885 -6.81 -11.68 16.71
N VAL A 886 -6.79 -10.93 15.60
CA VAL A 886 -5.67 -10.10 15.14
C VAL A 886 -5.84 -8.63 15.56
N ARG A 887 -7.08 -8.11 15.53
CA ARG A 887 -7.42 -6.73 15.89
C ARG A 887 -8.62 -6.67 16.84
N LEU A 888 -8.50 -5.89 17.92
CA LEU A 888 -9.52 -5.70 18.95
C LEU A 888 -9.70 -4.21 19.27
N GLU A 889 -10.89 -3.68 19.00
CA GLU A 889 -11.24 -2.27 19.21
C GLU A 889 -12.28 -2.15 20.34
N MET A 890 -11.95 -1.42 21.41
CA MET A 890 -12.81 -1.18 22.58
C MET A 890 -12.81 0.29 23.03
N GLU A 891 -12.70 1.22 22.07
CA GLU A 891 -12.69 2.67 22.30
C GLU A 891 -14.00 3.17 22.93
N GLU A 892 -13.97 4.35 23.55
CA GLU A 892 -15.14 5.07 24.12
C GLU A 892 -16.00 4.23 25.10
N ASN A 893 -15.36 3.37 25.89
CA ASN A 893 -16.02 2.48 26.84
C ASN A 893 -15.84 2.95 28.31
N LEU A 894 -16.15 2.09 29.28
CA LEU A 894 -16.13 2.40 30.70
C LEU A 894 -15.11 1.52 31.47
N LEU A 895 -14.03 1.11 30.80
CA LEU A 895 -12.99 0.23 31.32
C LEU A 895 -11.93 0.99 32.13
N ASP A 896 -11.46 0.37 33.21
CA ASP A 896 -10.42 0.85 34.12
C ASP A 896 -9.64 -0.34 34.74
N GLU A 897 -8.61 -0.04 35.54
CA GLU A 897 -7.77 -1.06 36.19
C GLU A 897 -8.51 -1.93 37.25
N GLY A 898 -9.72 -1.57 37.66
CA GLY A 898 -10.56 -2.37 38.55
C GLY A 898 -11.54 -3.28 37.82
N THR A 899 -11.82 -2.99 36.55
CA THR A 899 -12.81 -3.70 35.72
C THR A 899 -12.18 -4.59 34.65
N VAL A 900 -10.90 -4.38 34.31
CA VAL A 900 -10.12 -5.27 33.42
C VAL A 900 -9.13 -6.11 34.24
N SER A 901 -9.25 -7.43 34.14
CA SER A 901 -8.36 -8.35 34.84
C SER A 901 -6.93 -8.30 34.28
N PRO A 902 -5.88 -8.35 35.13
CA PRO A 902 -4.48 -8.33 34.67
C PRO A 902 -4.09 -9.42 33.67
N GLU A 903 -4.78 -10.57 33.65
CA GLU A 903 -4.51 -11.68 32.73
C GLU A 903 -5.54 -11.75 31.57
N ALA A 904 -6.37 -10.72 31.40
CA ALA A 904 -7.49 -10.74 30.45
C ALA A 904 -7.08 -10.97 29.00
N PHE A 905 -6.05 -10.27 28.51
CA PHE A 905 -5.65 -10.29 27.10
C PHE A 905 -4.74 -11.48 26.74
N LYS A 906 -4.26 -12.22 27.73
CA LYS A 906 -3.32 -13.35 27.58
C LYS A 906 -3.79 -14.47 26.62
N PRO A 907 -5.09 -14.80 26.48
CA PRO A 907 -5.57 -15.80 25.50
C PRO A 907 -5.53 -15.34 24.03
N LEU A 908 -5.19 -14.08 23.75
CA LEU A 908 -5.22 -13.49 22.41
C LEU A 908 -3.86 -13.67 21.70
N GLU A 909 -3.49 -14.92 21.45
CA GLU A 909 -2.14 -15.34 21.03
C GLU A 909 -1.64 -14.71 19.72
N ASN A 910 -2.53 -14.32 18.79
CA ASN A 910 -2.17 -13.68 17.52
C ASN A 910 -2.53 -12.18 17.45
N LEU A 911 -2.86 -11.54 18.57
CA LEU A 911 -3.26 -10.13 18.57
C LEU A 911 -2.08 -9.23 18.18
N LEU A 912 -2.30 -8.40 17.17
CA LEU A 912 -1.31 -7.44 16.65
C LEU A 912 -1.71 -5.99 16.96
N ASP A 913 -2.99 -5.74 17.20
CA ASP A 913 -3.58 -4.41 17.21
C ASP A 913 -4.69 -4.31 18.28
N LEU A 914 -4.55 -3.37 19.22
CA LEU A 914 -5.43 -3.19 20.37
C LEU A 914 -5.68 -1.70 20.62
N GLN A 915 -6.96 -1.29 20.57
CA GLN A 915 -7.39 0.08 20.82
C GLN A 915 -8.25 0.15 22.09
N LEU A 916 -7.85 1.02 23.01
CA LEU A 916 -8.41 1.19 24.38
C LEU A 916 -8.68 2.68 24.70
N ASP A 917 -8.74 3.52 23.67
CA ASP A 917 -8.82 4.97 23.75
C ASP A 917 -10.14 5.46 24.37
N ASN A 918 -10.12 6.66 24.95
CA ASN A 918 -11.29 7.31 25.59
C ASN A 918 -12.02 6.39 26.61
N ASN A 919 -11.23 5.66 27.42
CA ASN A 919 -11.69 4.84 28.53
C ASN A 919 -11.37 5.54 29.88
N ARG A 920 -11.13 4.80 30.97
CA ARG A 920 -11.01 5.35 32.34
C ARG A 920 -9.76 4.87 33.09
N PHE A 921 -8.83 4.20 32.43
CA PHE A 921 -7.61 3.67 33.04
C PHE A 921 -6.79 4.77 33.72
N ARG A 922 -6.41 4.55 34.99
CA ARG A 922 -5.46 5.35 35.78
C ARG A 922 -4.09 4.70 35.86
N SER A 923 -4.06 3.37 35.82
CA SER A 923 -2.84 2.58 35.68
C SER A 923 -2.79 1.95 34.29
N PHE A 924 -1.60 1.83 33.71
CA PHE A 924 -1.41 1.11 32.46
C PHE A 924 -1.81 -0.39 32.60
N PRO A 925 -2.51 -0.99 31.62
CA PRO A 925 -2.96 -2.39 31.70
C PRO A 925 -1.80 -3.39 31.71
N LEU A 926 -2.03 -4.55 32.34
CA LEU A 926 -1.06 -5.65 32.43
C LEU A 926 -1.47 -6.83 31.52
N GLY A 927 -0.58 -7.82 31.39
CA GLY A 927 -0.86 -9.09 30.69
C GLY A 927 -1.13 -8.96 29.18
N LEU A 928 -0.58 -7.93 28.55
CA LEU A 928 -0.65 -7.73 27.10
C LEU A 928 0.07 -8.87 26.34
N PRO A 929 -0.47 -9.33 25.19
CA PRO A 929 0.10 -10.46 24.46
C PRO A 929 1.44 -10.10 23.78
N PRO A 930 2.46 -11.00 23.79
CA PRO A 930 3.78 -10.70 23.23
C PRO A 930 3.83 -10.32 21.74
N THR A 931 2.81 -10.73 20.98
CA THR A 931 2.65 -10.47 19.54
C THR A 931 2.21 -9.05 19.20
N LEU A 932 1.74 -8.28 20.19
CA LEU A 932 1.14 -6.95 19.98
C LEU A 932 2.14 -6.00 19.30
N GLN A 933 1.72 -5.36 18.20
CA GLN A 933 2.53 -4.42 17.42
C GLN A 933 2.03 -2.97 17.53
N VAL A 934 0.73 -2.78 17.74
CA VAL A 934 0.07 -1.48 17.91
C VAL A 934 -0.74 -1.52 19.21
N LEU A 935 -0.57 -0.49 20.04
CA LEU A 935 -1.41 -0.23 21.20
C LEU A 935 -1.79 1.24 21.23
N GLU A 936 -3.08 1.53 21.16
CA GLU A 936 -3.66 2.86 21.29
C GLU A 936 -4.43 2.90 22.62
N ILE A 937 -4.07 3.85 23.50
CA ILE A 937 -4.66 4.03 24.84
C ILE A 937 -4.68 5.53 25.24
N SER A 938 -4.96 6.37 24.24
CA SER A 938 -5.12 7.82 24.38
C SER A 938 -6.43 8.21 25.09
N GLU A 939 -6.58 9.49 25.40
CA GLU A 939 -7.77 10.09 26.07
C GLU A 939 -8.23 9.36 27.36
N ASN A 940 -7.28 8.72 28.07
CA ASN A 940 -7.48 8.03 29.34
C ASN A 940 -6.98 8.90 30.53
N LEU A 941 -6.96 8.34 31.75
CA LEU A 941 -6.58 9.04 32.98
C LEU A 941 -5.22 8.58 33.54
N ILE A 942 -4.35 7.99 32.72
CA ILE A 942 -3.19 7.23 33.21
C ILE A 942 -2.18 8.16 33.88
N GLU A 943 -1.91 7.87 35.16
CA GLU A 943 -1.00 8.61 36.04
C GLU A 943 0.22 7.79 36.50
N ASP A 944 0.24 6.47 36.27
CA ASP A 944 1.36 5.55 36.54
C ASP A 944 1.54 4.44 35.48
N MET A 945 2.80 4.05 35.24
CA MET A 945 3.22 2.94 34.38
C MET A 945 4.41 2.20 35.03
N ARG A 946 4.09 1.09 35.70
CA ARG A 946 5.02 0.22 36.45
C ARG A 946 6.03 -0.49 35.55
N GLU A 947 7.07 -1.08 36.13
CA GLU A 947 8.13 -1.79 35.39
C GLU A 947 7.61 -3.02 34.61
N GLU A 948 6.53 -3.62 35.10
CA GLU A 948 5.91 -4.82 34.53
C GLU A 948 4.96 -4.53 33.34
N ALA A 949 4.58 -3.26 33.15
CA ALA A 949 3.56 -2.82 32.19
C ALA A 949 3.80 -3.26 30.73
N LEU A 950 5.06 -3.33 30.31
CA LEU A 950 5.46 -3.72 28.95
C LEU A 950 6.24 -5.06 28.95
N ARG A 951 6.17 -5.85 30.03
CA ARG A 951 6.85 -7.16 30.11
C ARG A 951 6.34 -8.06 28.98
N GLY A 952 7.27 -8.64 28.22
CA GLY A 952 6.93 -9.53 27.10
C GLY A 952 6.49 -8.83 25.81
N CYS A 953 6.23 -7.52 25.81
CA CYS A 953 5.78 -6.74 24.64
C CYS A 953 6.92 -6.46 23.63
N VAL A 954 7.69 -7.49 23.27
CA VAL A 954 8.93 -7.39 22.49
C VAL A 954 8.69 -7.01 21.02
N HIS A 955 7.48 -7.20 20.51
CA HIS A 955 7.09 -6.86 19.14
C HIS A 955 6.36 -5.51 18.99
N LEU A 956 6.11 -4.80 20.10
CA LEU A 956 5.39 -3.51 20.08
C LEU A 956 6.19 -2.46 19.30
N ARG A 957 5.56 -1.89 18.26
CA ARG A 957 6.16 -0.88 17.35
C ARG A 957 5.53 0.50 17.50
N VAL A 958 4.24 0.57 17.79
CA VAL A 958 3.47 1.81 17.96
C VAL A 958 2.81 1.78 19.32
N LEU A 959 2.96 2.87 20.08
CA LEU A 959 2.30 3.08 21.36
C LEU A 959 1.82 4.53 21.43
N ASP A 960 0.51 4.74 21.47
CA ASP A 960 -0.10 6.05 21.73
C ASP A 960 -0.62 6.11 23.17
N MET A 961 -0.04 7.02 23.97
CA MET A 961 -0.46 7.34 25.33
C MET A 961 -0.73 8.83 25.46
N SER A 962 -1.14 9.48 24.38
CA SER A 962 -1.47 10.90 24.36
C SER A 962 -2.72 11.21 25.19
N HIS A 963 -2.95 12.49 25.52
CA HIS A 963 -4.13 12.94 26.26
C HIS A 963 -4.35 12.25 27.63
N ASN A 964 -3.27 11.83 28.28
CA ASN A 964 -3.28 11.18 29.61
C ASN A 964 -2.69 12.12 30.68
N LEU A 965 -2.52 11.64 31.93
CA LEU A 965 -2.05 12.44 33.08
C LEU A 965 -0.56 12.28 33.39
N LEU A 966 0.22 11.63 32.51
CA LEU A 966 1.60 11.19 32.78
C LEU A 966 2.56 12.34 33.05
N THR A 967 3.49 12.10 33.98
CA THR A 967 4.62 12.97 34.32
C THR A 967 5.95 12.25 34.09
N GLN A 968 7.07 12.97 34.17
CA GLN A 968 8.42 12.37 34.17
C GLN A 968 8.71 11.45 35.39
N ARG A 969 7.77 11.28 36.33
CA ARG A 969 7.84 10.29 37.43
C ARG A 969 6.85 9.13 37.28
N SER A 970 5.89 9.24 36.36
CA SER A 970 4.81 8.26 36.10
C SER A 970 5.27 7.03 35.31
N ILE A 971 6.58 6.84 35.15
CA ILE A 971 7.16 5.76 34.33
C ILE A 971 8.35 5.20 35.10
N ALA A 972 8.31 3.92 35.45
CA ALA A 972 9.43 3.27 36.11
C ALA A 972 10.67 3.23 35.19
N LEU A 973 11.87 3.37 35.79
CA LEU A 973 13.12 3.66 35.08
C LEU A 973 13.49 2.64 33.98
N ASN A 974 13.02 1.40 34.13
CA ASN A 974 13.34 0.28 33.26
C ASN A 974 12.21 -0.11 32.29
N THR A 975 10.98 0.41 32.39
CA THR A 975 9.84 -0.10 31.58
C THR A 975 10.12 -0.06 30.08
N TRP A 976 10.80 1.01 29.62
CA TRP A 976 11.24 1.17 28.23
C TRP A 976 12.26 0.16 27.73
N ARG A 977 12.91 -0.63 28.61
CA ARG A 977 13.84 -1.71 28.19
C ARG A 977 13.10 -2.90 27.58
N GLN A 978 11.85 -3.14 27.97
CA GLN A 978 11.08 -4.30 27.53
C GLN A 978 10.52 -4.12 26.10
N ALA A 979 10.17 -2.88 25.73
CA ALA A 979 9.65 -2.50 24.42
C ALA A 979 10.76 -2.40 23.34
N GLY A 980 11.51 -3.48 23.15
CA GLY A 980 12.73 -3.54 22.34
C GLY A 980 12.56 -3.31 20.83
N SER A 981 11.32 -3.24 20.33
CA SER A 981 10.98 -2.96 18.92
C SER A 981 10.28 -1.61 18.70
N LEU A 982 10.10 -0.77 19.73
CA LEU A 982 9.25 0.42 19.61
C LEU A 982 9.83 1.44 18.62
N GLU A 983 9.08 1.77 17.57
CA GLU A 983 9.46 2.71 16.51
C GLU A 983 8.77 4.06 16.68
N ALA A 984 7.54 4.09 17.19
CA ALA A 984 6.74 5.30 17.39
C ALA A 984 6.14 5.32 18.80
N LEU A 985 6.25 6.48 19.43
CA LEU A 985 5.72 6.75 20.77
C LEU A 985 5.07 8.13 20.78
N ASP A 986 3.79 8.19 21.11
CA ASP A 986 3.07 9.44 21.39
C ASP A 986 2.85 9.61 22.90
N LEU A 987 3.34 10.73 23.42
CA LEU A 987 3.21 11.20 24.80
C LEU A 987 2.74 12.66 24.82
N SER A 988 2.04 13.09 23.76
CA SER A 988 1.48 14.43 23.66
C SER A 988 0.28 14.67 24.60
N PHE A 989 -0.09 15.92 24.84
CA PHE A 989 -1.22 16.30 25.71
C PHE A 989 -1.16 15.69 27.13
N ASN A 990 0.05 15.52 27.66
CA ASN A 990 0.34 14.99 29.00
C ASN A 990 0.97 16.08 29.91
N GLN A 991 1.47 15.70 31.08
CA GLN A 991 2.01 16.61 32.11
C GLN A 991 3.55 16.62 32.20
N PHE A 992 4.28 16.17 31.18
CA PHE A 992 5.75 16.11 31.22
C PHE A 992 6.37 17.52 31.35
N THR A 993 7.29 17.71 32.31
CA THR A 993 8.02 18.98 32.53
C THR A 993 9.42 18.99 31.91
N SER A 994 9.90 17.82 31.48
CA SER A 994 11.17 17.56 30.81
C SER A 994 10.98 16.38 29.85
N VAL A 995 11.76 16.30 28.77
CA VAL A 995 11.77 15.10 27.90
C VAL A 995 12.23 13.88 28.72
N PRO A 996 11.51 12.74 28.66
CA PRO A 996 11.89 11.52 29.38
C PRO A 996 13.28 10.99 29.00
N THR A 997 14.02 10.47 29.98
CA THR A 997 15.25 9.71 29.76
C THR A 997 14.97 8.20 29.66
N GLY A 998 15.90 7.42 29.11
CA GLY A 998 15.75 5.96 29.03
C GLY A 998 14.81 5.43 27.93
N LEU A 999 14.34 6.30 27.02
CA LEU A 999 13.48 5.96 25.87
C LEU A 999 13.95 4.70 25.10
N PRO A 1000 13.05 3.89 24.50
CA PRO A 1000 13.40 2.68 23.77
C PRO A 1000 14.44 2.91 22.68
N SER A 1001 15.43 2.03 22.55
CA SER A 1001 16.62 2.25 21.72
C SER A 1001 16.32 2.33 20.22
N THR A 1002 15.28 1.65 19.75
CA THR A 1002 14.82 1.60 18.35
C THR A 1002 14.08 2.85 17.87
N LEU A 1003 13.70 3.76 18.78
CA LEU A 1003 12.68 4.78 18.52
C LEU A 1003 13.01 5.72 17.34
N LEU A 1004 12.08 5.79 16.38
CA LEU A 1004 12.17 6.56 15.13
C LEU A 1004 11.29 7.81 15.14
N ARG A 1005 10.16 7.81 15.86
CA ARG A 1005 9.21 8.92 15.97
C ARG A 1005 8.85 9.14 17.44
N LEU A 1006 8.93 10.37 17.91
CA LEU A 1006 8.54 10.76 19.27
C LEU A 1006 7.71 12.04 19.23
N ASN A 1007 6.47 11.98 19.72
CA ASN A 1007 5.63 13.15 19.90
C ASN A 1007 5.44 13.47 21.39
N LEU A 1008 5.63 14.73 21.71
CA LEU A 1008 5.57 15.32 23.05
C LEU A 1008 4.93 16.72 23.00
N HIS A 1009 4.15 17.04 21.96
CA HIS A 1009 3.51 18.36 21.87
C HIS A 1009 2.42 18.56 22.94
N HIS A 1010 2.04 19.81 23.22
CA HIS A 1010 1.01 20.15 24.21
C HIS A 1010 1.31 19.59 25.62
N ASN A 1011 2.58 19.70 26.04
CA ASN A 1011 3.05 19.35 27.38
C ASN A 1011 3.60 20.59 28.11
N ASN A 1012 4.11 20.40 29.33
CA ASN A 1012 4.77 21.46 30.12
C ASN A 1012 6.31 21.46 29.99
N ILE A 1013 6.87 20.86 28.91
CA ILE A 1013 8.31 20.62 28.79
C ILE A 1013 9.07 21.95 28.76
N SER A 1014 9.96 22.09 29.74
CA SER A 1014 10.81 23.27 29.96
C SER A 1014 12.29 22.97 29.69
N SER A 1015 12.67 21.70 29.57
CA SER A 1015 14.04 21.23 29.34
C SER A 1015 14.10 19.96 28.47
N VAL A 1016 15.13 19.85 27.64
CA VAL A 1016 15.58 18.63 26.98
C VAL A 1016 16.95 18.28 27.59
N PRO A 1017 17.07 17.25 28.46
CA PRO A 1017 18.32 16.95 29.16
C PRO A 1017 19.47 16.60 28.21
N ALA A 1018 20.70 16.79 28.68
CA ALA A 1018 21.90 16.41 27.92
C ALA A 1018 21.93 14.89 27.64
N PHE A 1019 22.28 14.53 26.40
CA PHE A 1019 22.45 13.14 25.96
C PHE A 1019 21.21 12.23 25.97
N THR A 1020 19.99 12.76 26.19
CA THR A 1020 18.73 11.98 26.25
C THR A 1020 18.52 11.01 25.09
N PHE A 1021 19.04 11.32 23.90
CA PHE A 1021 18.89 10.49 22.69
C PHE A 1021 20.16 9.74 22.28
N ARG A 1022 21.24 9.74 23.09
CA ARG A 1022 22.58 9.29 22.69
C ARG A 1022 22.65 7.80 22.36
N HIS A 1023 21.80 6.99 22.98
CA HIS A 1023 21.73 5.53 22.84
C HIS A 1023 20.86 5.06 21.67
N LEU A 1024 20.02 5.93 21.08
CA LEU A 1024 19.05 5.54 20.06
C LEU A 1024 19.71 5.08 18.74
N ARG A 1025 19.29 3.95 18.18
CA ARG A 1025 19.80 3.34 16.94
C ARG A 1025 18.62 2.77 16.12
N PRO A 1026 18.40 3.19 14.86
CA PRO A 1026 19.21 4.14 14.09
C PRO A 1026 19.12 5.59 14.58
N GLY A 1027 18.11 5.93 15.39
CA GLY A 1027 17.89 7.25 15.99
C GLY A 1027 16.67 7.97 15.42
N LEU A 1028 16.09 8.89 16.20
CA LEU A 1028 14.87 9.61 15.84
C LEU A 1028 14.97 10.30 14.48
N THR A 1029 13.90 10.14 13.69
CA THR A 1029 13.66 10.75 12.37
C THR A 1029 12.67 11.92 12.46
N SER A 1030 11.66 11.83 13.34
CA SER A 1030 10.80 12.96 13.73
C SER A 1030 10.78 13.12 15.25
N LEU A 1031 10.84 14.37 15.70
CA LEU A 1031 10.67 14.76 17.10
C LEU A 1031 9.77 16.01 17.18
N ARG A 1032 8.63 15.88 17.85
CA ARG A 1032 7.64 16.95 17.99
C ARG A 1032 7.56 17.43 19.44
N LEU A 1033 7.93 18.68 19.64
CA LEU A 1033 7.98 19.39 20.94
C LEU A 1033 7.20 20.70 20.90
N SER A 1034 6.28 20.85 19.94
CA SER A 1034 5.44 22.04 19.76
C SER A 1034 4.54 22.29 20.97
N HIS A 1035 4.05 23.52 21.18
CA HIS A 1035 3.12 23.86 22.27
C HIS A 1035 3.63 23.42 23.65
N ASN A 1036 4.81 23.92 24.02
CA ASN A 1036 5.51 23.58 25.26
C ASN A 1036 6.11 24.84 25.91
N SER A 1037 6.85 24.69 27.01
CA SER A 1037 7.44 25.80 27.78
C SER A 1037 8.95 25.99 27.56
N LEU A 1038 9.50 25.43 26.48
CA LEU A 1038 10.95 25.34 26.24
C LEU A 1038 11.58 26.72 25.97
N GLY A 1039 12.48 27.15 26.84
CA GLY A 1039 13.31 28.34 26.67
C GLY A 1039 14.75 27.98 26.26
N ASN A 1040 15.58 28.97 25.90
CA ASN A 1040 16.96 28.69 25.46
C ASN A 1040 17.85 28.02 26.52
N HIS A 1041 17.56 28.20 27.81
CA HIS A 1041 18.27 27.50 28.88
C HIS A 1041 17.82 26.04 29.05
N GLY A 1042 16.67 25.66 28.48
CA GLY A 1042 16.19 24.28 28.41
C GLY A 1042 16.74 23.48 27.22
N VAL A 1043 17.56 24.10 26.35
CA VAL A 1043 18.25 23.39 25.27
C VAL A 1043 19.75 23.52 25.46
N GLU A 1044 20.34 22.52 26.08
CA GLU A 1044 21.78 22.43 26.28
C GLU A 1044 22.54 22.13 24.98
N ARG A 1045 23.85 22.35 25.02
CA ARG A 1045 24.77 22.03 23.93
C ARG A 1045 24.70 20.55 23.50
N HIS A 1046 24.29 19.66 24.40
CA HIS A 1046 24.31 18.21 24.21
C HIS A 1046 22.93 17.54 24.20
N SER A 1047 21.83 18.30 24.28
CA SER A 1047 20.46 17.75 24.35
C SER A 1047 20.12 16.82 23.17
N PHE A 1048 20.57 17.18 21.97
CA PHE A 1048 20.30 16.45 20.73
C PHE A 1048 21.47 15.53 20.28
N VAL A 1049 22.41 15.21 21.19
CA VAL A 1049 23.44 14.22 20.91
C VAL A 1049 22.78 12.84 20.73
N GLY A 1050 23.02 12.24 19.56
CA GLY A 1050 22.32 11.05 19.07
C GLY A 1050 21.57 11.35 17.77
N THR A 1051 20.73 12.39 17.76
CA THR A 1051 19.81 12.66 16.64
C THR A 1051 20.40 13.50 15.51
N TYR A 1052 21.59 14.11 15.69
CA TYR A 1052 22.23 14.97 14.68
C TYR A 1052 22.46 14.35 13.29
N ARG A 1053 22.42 13.01 13.15
CA ARG A 1053 22.55 12.30 11.86
C ARG A 1053 21.28 11.57 11.41
N SER A 1054 20.25 11.50 12.24
CA SER A 1054 19.00 10.77 11.95
C SER A 1054 17.80 11.69 11.75
N LEU A 1055 17.76 12.84 12.42
CA LEU A 1055 16.57 13.68 12.49
C LEU A 1055 16.30 14.42 11.16
N VAL A 1056 15.07 14.27 10.68
CA VAL A 1056 14.52 14.86 9.45
C VAL A 1056 13.47 15.91 9.77
N GLU A 1057 12.63 15.69 10.78
CA GLU A 1057 11.64 16.64 11.31
C GLU A 1057 11.94 17.01 12.77
N LEU A 1058 11.95 18.30 13.07
CA LEU A 1058 12.02 18.87 14.41
C LEU A 1058 10.99 20.01 14.55
N LEU A 1059 9.90 19.76 15.28
CA LEU A 1059 8.88 20.78 15.53
C LEU A 1059 9.08 21.37 16.94
N LEU A 1060 9.32 22.69 17.01
CA LEU A 1060 9.64 23.47 18.20
C LEU A 1060 8.81 24.77 18.27
N ASP A 1061 7.73 24.86 17.50
CA ASP A 1061 6.81 26.00 17.48
C ASP A 1061 5.98 26.12 18.77
N HIS A 1062 5.37 27.28 19.00
CA HIS A 1062 4.57 27.58 20.20
C HIS A 1062 5.33 27.30 21.51
N ASN A 1063 6.58 27.76 21.59
CA ASN A 1063 7.48 27.62 22.73
C ASN A 1063 8.03 28.99 23.19
N ARG A 1064 9.01 29.01 24.09
CA ARG A 1064 9.53 30.24 24.75
C ARG A 1064 10.96 30.59 24.32
N LEU A 1065 11.41 30.12 23.15
CA LEU A 1065 12.75 30.37 22.61
C LEU A 1065 12.92 31.84 22.19
N LYS A 1066 14.06 32.46 22.53
CA LYS A 1066 14.45 33.86 22.22
C LYS A 1066 15.55 33.97 21.17
N GLU A 1067 16.37 32.92 21.02
CA GLU A 1067 17.26 32.71 19.87
C GLU A 1067 17.02 31.30 19.28
N VAL A 1068 17.37 31.08 18.01
CA VAL A 1068 17.38 29.74 17.40
C VAL A 1068 18.41 28.86 18.15
N PRO A 1069 18.04 27.67 18.66
CA PRO A 1069 18.96 26.86 19.46
C PRO A 1069 20.26 26.52 18.71
N ARG A 1070 21.42 26.81 19.32
CA ARG A 1070 22.73 26.71 18.64
C ARG A 1070 23.08 25.29 18.15
N CYS A 1071 22.48 24.27 18.77
CA CYS A 1071 22.56 22.87 18.36
C CYS A 1071 21.95 22.60 16.97
N VAL A 1072 21.04 23.44 16.47
CA VAL A 1072 20.43 23.29 15.14
C VAL A 1072 21.49 23.19 14.03
N ARG A 1073 22.63 23.88 14.18
CA ARG A 1073 23.74 23.87 13.21
C ARG A 1073 24.51 22.53 13.15
N GLN A 1074 24.20 21.57 14.03
CA GLN A 1074 24.85 20.26 14.09
C GLN A 1074 24.11 19.18 13.29
N PHE A 1075 22.79 19.31 13.09
CA PHE A 1075 22.01 18.35 12.29
C PHE A 1075 22.51 18.28 10.84
N LYS A 1076 22.40 17.09 10.24
CA LYS A 1076 22.84 16.82 8.86
C LYS A 1076 21.72 16.46 7.89
N ASN A 1077 20.65 15.85 8.39
CA ASN A 1077 19.54 15.34 7.57
C ASN A 1077 18.22 16.10 7.81
N LEU A 1078 18.25 17.18 8.61
CA LEU A 1078 17.06 17.94 9.01
C LEU A 1078 16.50 18.71 7.82
N GLN A 1079 15.30 18.33 7.38
CA GLN A 1079 14.57 18.94 6.27
C GLN A 1079 13.47 19.89 6.77
N VAL A 1080 12.79 19.51 7.86
CA VAL A 1080 11.70 20.28 8.47
C VAL A 1080 12.13 20.77 9.85
N LEU A 1081 12.18 22.08 10.01
CA LEU A 1081 12.38 22.75 11.30
C LEU A 1081 11.28 23.80 11.48
N ARG A 1082 10.37 23.60 12.43
CA ARG A 1082 9.30 24.56 12.75
C ARG A 1082 9.61 25.29 14.05
N LEU A 1083 9.53 26.62 14.03
CA LEU A 1083 9.93 27.50 15.14
C LEU A 1083 8.93 28.65 15.37
N ASP A 1084 7.79 28.63 14.69
CA ASP A 1084 6.76 29.67 14.73
C ASP A 1084 6.22 29.91 16.14
N ASN A 1085 5.64 31.09 16.38
CA ASN A 1085 5.04 31.47 17.66
C ASN A 1085 5.96 31.30 18.90
N ASN A 1086 7.27 31.42 18.69
CA ASN A 1086 8.28 31.61 19.75
C ASN A 1086 8.54 33.11 20.01
N HIS A 1087 9.49 33.42 20.89
CA HIS A 1087 9.94 34.78 21.22
C HIS A 1087 11.24 35.19 20.49
N ILE A 1088 11.55 34.54 19.37
CA ILE A 1088 12.79 34.77 18.58
C ILE A 1088 12.74 36.17 17.96
N ARG A 1089 13.88 36.86 17.95
CA ARG A 1089 14.07 38.24 17.44
C ARG A 1089 15.14 38.32 16.37
#